data_AF-A0A5B0AJF2-F1
#
_entry.id   AF-A0A5B0AJF2-F1
#
_cell.length_a   1.000
_cell.length_b   1.000
_cell.length_c   1.000
_cell.angle_alpha   90.00
_cell.angle_beta   90.00
_cell.angle_gamma   90.00
#
_symmetry.space_group_name_H-M   'P 1'
#
loop_
_entity.id
_entity.type
_entity.pdbx_description
1 polymer ?
#
loop_
_entity_poly.entity_id
_entity_poly.type
_entity_poly.pdbx_seq_one_letter_code
_entity_poly.pdbx_strand_id
1 'polypeptide(L)'
;PTPSTCPPTPSSTSTTGSTPCLLRPTHPVDLPTYPFQHKHYWIDAVPPPSADAGDLGQTSAGHPLLGAAIALPGSDGLVLTGRLTSDSPGWLVDHRILGTTLLPGAALVDMALHAGGRAGCPVVEELVQEAPLPVPEQGALALQVVVGAVDAAGRHSVEIFSRDTDAPDIGADAIWTRHATGALRPATGATEPPPARDETWPPPGAVVVPVDTLYEDLAAQGYGYGPVFQGVRAVWRRDGEVYGEIALPDGAADAEAYGLHPALMDAALHFTDVLPAEEGEDRESTRVPFAWNGFTLHSRGASSLRVRIWSTAPGVVSLEMRDAATGAPVASVDSLTMRPVTSRQLDAGPRSLYRVQWVPLPADASRAAPSELGGLAELDEVLAAVPSSPVPDVVALWLRPDAIGGTDNGTKNREANGGTTVGTDGSPTGNDVPEQAFVTTAAVLERLRGWLADERFAASRLVVVTQNAVHAVQAVRAAHAVDPARPDEPLDLGRAPAWGVVRAAQAENPGRFMVVDVDGSTESVRALPAAVAAGEPEIALRRGRALVPRLSRVGAADGGPSWDGSGTVLVTGGTGMLGALVARHLVVEHGVRHLLLAGRRGADAPGAGRLSAELTALGATVTLAACDAADRDALAALLDTVPADRPLTAVVHAAGVMANGVLADQTPERVRRVLRSKVDGAWNLHELTRDRDLSAFVLFSSAGGMVLAAGQANYAAANVFLDALAHHRRACRLPATSMAWGLWAGTAAAEEGGGASIDAGRIGRLGVLELEPEDGLALFDASLACGEALTVPVRLDPAAVGARPDELPALLRGLAPNRSGRDTRQTPAPSPSPSPDVATAADQPLSARLAGLSWEEAGRMLLDLVRTHVVEVLGFDGPEAVVPERGFLDMGMDSLAALELRNRLSGATGEHLPATLVYDCPTIVSVAEFLRTELVGEEAVAPVNRVLDEELTRLESALLSAEPAATDTARIGDRLRALADRWARTHRPAATDAPASRAGSVPQDDTLEAVTADELFDILDEELRDHG
;
A
#
# COMPACT_ATOMS: atom_id res chain seq x y z
N PRO A 1 -15.59 -32.46 67.52
CA PRO A 1 -15.02 -32.50 68.89
C PRO A 1 -14.36 -31.15 69.25
N THR A 2 -15.11 -30.33 69.98
CA THR A 2 -14.63 -29.15 70.74
C THR A 2 -13.90 -29.64 72.03
N PRO A 3 -13.29 -28.79 72.91
CA PRO A 3 -13.42 -27.32 73.01
C PRO A 3 -12.15 -26.50 73.47
N SER A 4 -12.32 -25.17 73.58
CA SER A 4 -11.77 -24.26 74.64
C SER A 4 -10.25 -24.00 74.79
N THR A 5 -9.73 -22.85 75.29
CA THR A 5 -10.28 -21.54 75.72
C THR A 5 -9.18 -20.44 75.81
N CYS A 6 -9.60 -19.17 75.74
CA CYS A 6 -8.90 -17.89 76.05
C CYS A 6 -8.36 -17.73 77.50
N PRO A 7 -7.88 -16.54 77.97
CA PRO A 7 -7.11 -15.38 77.40
C PRO A 7 -5.80 -15.17 78.26
N PRO A 8 -5.26 -13.98 78.67
CA PRO A 8 -5.35 -12.57 78.22
C PRO A 8 -4.00 -11.79 78.07
N THR A 9 -4.10 -10.50 77.69
CA THR A 9 -3.07 -9.43 77.72
C THR A 9 -2.86 -8.82 79.13
N PRO A 10 -1.77 -8.07 79.40
CA PRO A 10 -1.91 -6.58 79.38
C PRO A 10 -0.68 -5.77 78.90
N SER A 11 -0.93 -4.48 78.67
CA SER A 11 -0.01 -3.40 78.25
C SER A 11 0.65 -2.62 79.41
N SER A 12 1.84 -2.00 79.21
CA SER A 12 2.15 -0.65 79.75
C SER A 12 3.50 0.00 79.34
N THR A 13 3.46 1.33 79.17
CA THR A 13 4.47 2.37 79.55
C THR A 13 5.89 2.45 78.94
N SER A 14 6.03 3.33 77.94
CA SER A 14 6.87 4.58 77.93
C SER A 14 8.23 4.69 78.65
N THR A 15 9.28 4.94 77.84
CA THR A 15 10.26 6.05 77.92
C THR A 15 11.22 6.19 79.11
N THR A 16 12.54 6.01 78.87
CA THR A 16 13.62 7.02 79.18
C THR A 16 15.00 6.63 78.61
N GLY A 17 15.62 7.54 77.85
CA GLY A 17 17.00 8.04 78.05
C GLY A 17 18.24 7.12 77.93
N SER A 18 19.03 7.38 76.87
CA SER A 18 20.50 7.51 76.88
C SER A 18 21.42 6.27 76.98
N THR A 19 22.09 5.92 75.87
CA THR A 19 23.56 6.06 75.64
C THR A 19 23.90 5.56 74.22
N PRO A 20 24.71 6.27 73.41
CA PRO A 20 24.99 5.85 72.03
C PRO A 20 26.08 4.78 71.96
N CYS A 21 25.70 3.52 71.79
CA CYS A 21 26.63 2.49 71.32
C CYS A 21 26.86 2.67 69.81
N LEU A 22 28.08 3.03 69.43
CA LEU A 22 28.57 3.00 68.05
C LEU A 22 28.58 1.56 67.53
N LEU A 23 27.44 1.09 67.04
CA LEU A 23 27.37 -0.11 66.22
C LEU A 23 28.07 0.19 64.90
N ARG A 24 29.11 -0.60 64.59
CA ARG A 24 29.72 -0.63 63.26
C ARG A 24 28.65 -0.90 62.20
N PRO A 25 28.77 -0.39 60.96
CA PRO A 25 27.83 -0.72 59.90
C PRO A 25 27.77 -2.24 59.72
N THR A 26 26.66 -2.83 60.16
CA THR A 26 26.32 -4.21 59.85
C THR A 26 25.94 -4.25 58.38
N HIS A 27 26.76 -4.90 57.56
CA HIS A 27 26.38 -5.20 56.19
C HIS A 27 25.01 -5.90 56.20
N PRO A 28 24.06 -5.51 55.33
CA PRO A 28 22.82 -6.25 55.19
C PRO A 28 23.18 -7.69 54.81
N VAL A 29 22.70 -8.64 55.61
CA VAL A 29 22.83 -10.06 55.31
C VAL A 29 21.68 -10.40 54.38
N ASP A 30 21.97 -10.86 53.16
CA ASP A 30 20.95 -11.39 52.27
C ASP A 30 20.28 -12.59 52.94
N LEU A 31 19.04 -12.38 53.36
CA LEU A 31 18.15 -13.46 53.79
C LEU A 31 17.46 -14.01 52.54
N PRO A 32 17.24 -15.34 52.45
CA PRO A 32 16.46 -15.90 51.37
C PRO A 32 15.08 -15.23 51.34
N THR A 33 14.61 -14.90 50.14
CA THR A 33 13.30 -14.28 49.93
C THR A 33 12.18 -15.18 50.44
N TYR A 34 11.00 -14.60 50.66
CA TYR A 34 9.83 -15.35 51.11
C TYR A 34 9.59 -16.57 50.19
N PRO A 35 9.54 -17.81 50.72
CA PRO A 35 9.33 -18.99 49.90
C PRO A 35 7.88 -19.03 49.44
N PHE A 36 7.60 -18.40 48.30
CA PHE A 36 6.30 -18.47 47.64
C PHE A 36 5.91 -19.93 47.41
N GLN A 37 4.61 -20.24 47.40
CA GLN A 37 4.15 -21.63 47.26
C GLN A 37 4.32 -22.21 45.84
N HIS A 38 4.85 -21.44 44.89
CA HIS A 38 5.13 -21.83 43.49
C HIS A 38 3.96 -22.58 42.81
N LYS A 39 2.72 -22.27 43.19
CA LYS A 39 1.53 -22.80 42.53
C LYS A 39 1.27 -22.02 41.25
N HIS A 40 1.16 -22.74 40.14
CA HIS A 40 0.77 -22.19 38.86
C HIS A 40 -0.68 -21.73 38.92
N TYR A 41 -0.91 -20.43 38.76
CA TYR A 41 -2.24 -19.82 38.63
C TYR A 41 -2.26 -18.94 37.37
N TRP A 42 -2.13 -19.61 36.22
CA TRP A 42 -2.31 -19.00 34.90
C TRP A 42 -3.75 -19.23 34.43
N ILE A 43 -4.26 -18.32 33.60
CA ILE A 43 -5.37 -18.65 32.72
C ILE A 43 -4.75 -19.36 31.54
N ASP A 44 -4.65 -20.69 31.63
CA ASP A 44 -4.38 -21.52 30.47
C ASP A 44 -5.60 -21.37 29.55
N ALA A 45 -5.48 -20.49 28.56
CA ALA A 45 -6.42 -20.36 27.47
C ALA A 45 -6.33 -21.64 26.62
N VAL A 46 -6.96 -22.71 27.10
CA VAL A 46 -7.17 -23.93 26.33
C VAL A 46 -7.84 -23.48 25.03
N PRO A 47 -7.18 -23.59 23.86
CA PRO A 47 -7.84 -23.27 22.61
C PRO A 47 -9.10 -24.15 22.54
N PRO A 48 -10.23 -23.64 22.02
CA PRO A 48 -11.43 -24.44 21.92
C PRO A 48 -11.04 -25.76 21.23
N PRO A 49 -11.42 -26.94 21.77
CA PRO A 49 -11.06 -28.20 21.15
C PRO A 49 -11.48 -28.13 19.70
N SER A 50 -10.56 -28.48 18.79
CA SER A 50 -10.91 -28.64 17.38
C SER A 50 -12.15 -29.51 17.33
N ALA A 51 -13.25 -28.99 16.79
CA ALA A 51 -14.52 -29.72 16.74
C ALA A 51 -14.20 -31.11 16.18
N ASP A 52 -14.54 -32.17 16.91
CA ASP A 52 -14.31 -33.51 16.40
C ASP A 52 -15.06 -33.61 15.08
N ALA A 53 -14.48 -34.24 14.07
CA ALA A 53 -15.17 -34.46 12.81
C ALA A 53 -16.55 -35.08 13.05
N GLY A 54 -16.69 -35.92 14.09
CA GLY A 54 -17.95 -36.47 14.56
C GLY A 54 -19.01 -35.44 14.99
N ASP A 55 -18.62 -34.31 15.59
CA ASP A 55 -19.55 -33.23 15.98
C ASP A 55 -20.17 -32.54 14.76
N LEU A 56 -19.46 -32.54 13.62
CA LEU A 56 -19.92 -32.06 12.32
C LEU A 56 -20.60 -33.16 11.47
N GLY A 57 -20.86 -34.33 12.07
CA GLY A 57 -21.43 -35.49 11.38
C GLY A 57 -20.50 -36.15 10.36
N GLN A 58 -19.21 -35.83 10.38
CA GLN A 58 -18.17 -36.35 9.50
C GLN A 58 -17.33 -37.42 10.22
N THR A 59 -16.38 -38.01 9.51
CA THR A 59 -15.41 -38.94 10.10
C THR A 59 -14.04 -38.29 10.21
N SER A 60 -13.25 -38.65 11.23
CA SER A 60 -11.86 -38.18 11.30
C SER A 60 -11.09 -38.67 10.06
N ALA A 61 -10.34 -37.76 9.44
CA ALA A 61 -9.43 -38.12 8.35
C ALA A 61 -8.17 -38.85 8.86
N GLY A 62 -7.86 -38.81 10.15
CA GLY A 62 -6.76 -39.60 10.75
C GLY A 62 -5.42 -39.39 10.06
N HIS A 63 -5.07 -38.13 9.80
CA HIS A 63 -3.83 -37.68 9.15
C HIS A 63 -3.47 -36.29 9.68
N PRO A 64 -2.20 -35.96 9.96
CA PRO A 64 -1.87 -34.71 10.63
C PRO A 64 -2.26 -33.42 9.88
N LEU A 65 -2.32 -33.44 8.54
CA LEU A 65 -2.72 -32.28 7.74
C LEU A 65 -4.23 -32.24 7.43
N LEU A 66 -4.98 -33.31 7.72
CA LEU A 66 -6.37 -33.49 7.32
C LEU A 66 -7.22 -33.93 8.52
N GLY A 67 -8.12 -33.05 8.97
CA GLY A 67 -8.94 -33.27 10.16
C GLY A 67 -10.17 -34.15 9.91
N ALA A 68 -10.89 -33.92 8.81
CA ALA A 68 -12.15 -34.61 8.52
C ALA A 68 -12.20 -35.18 7.09
N ALA A 69 -12.92 -36.30 6.94
CA ALA A 69 -13.22 -36.97 5.68
C ALA A 69 -14.73 -37.05 5.48
N ILE A 70 -15.15 -36.61 4.29
CA ILE A 70 -16.54 -36.41 3.85
C ILE A 70 -16.76 -37.31 2.63
N ALA A 71 -17.59 -38.37 2.75
CA ALA A 71 -17.98 -39.18 1.60
C ALA A 71 -19.08 -38.45 0.79
N LEU A 72 -19.00 -38.48 -0.54
CA LEU A 72 -19.95 -37.79 -1.42
C LEU A 72 -21.14 -38.70 -1.77
N PRO A 73 -22.37 -38.45 -1.28
CA PRO A 73 -23.49 -39.36 -1.51
C PRO A 73 -23.87 -39.45 -3.00
N GLY A 74 -23.99 -40.67 -3.52
CA GLY A 74 -24.31 -40.92 -4.92
C GLY A 74 -23.08 -41.04 -5.85
N SER A 75 -21.87 -40.99 -5.31
CA SER A 75 -20.63 -41.38 -5.98
C SER A 75 -19.73 -42.17 -5.03
N ASP A 76 -18.67 -42.78 -5.57
CA ASP A 76 -17.58 -43.38 -4.78
C ASP A 76 -16.48 -42.35 -4.45
N GLY A 77 -16.77 -41.05 -4.59
CA GLY A 77 -15.84 -39.96 -4.32
C GLY A 77 -15.85 -39.50 -2.86
N LEU A 78 -14.79 -38.83 -2.44
CA LEU A 78 -14.65 -38.28 -1.09
C LEU A 78 -13.85 -36.99 -1.08
N VAL A 79 -14.10 -36.13 -0.09
CA VAL A 79 -13.32 -34.92 0.19
C VAL A 79 -12.69 -35.04 1.56
N LEU A 80 -11.38 -34.84 1.67
CA LEU A 80 -10.71 -34.62 2.96
C LEU A 80 -10.47 -33.12 3.13
N THR A 81 -10.65 -32.60 4.35
CA THR A 81 -10.47 -31.19 4.66
C THR A 81 -9.50 -31.01 5.83
N GLY A 82 -8.66 -29.98 5.73
CA GLY A 82 -7.61 -29.67 6.71
C GLY A 82 -7.53 -28.17 6.99
N ARG A 83 -6.73 -27.82 8.00
CA ARG A 83 -6.35 -26.43 8.29
C ARG A 83 -4.85 -26.39 8.52
N LEU A 84 -4.20 -25.38 7.95
CA LEU A 84 -2.75 -25.24 7.93
C LEU A 84 -2.37 -23.84 8.39
N THR A 85 -1.35 -23.73 9.23
CA THR A 85 -0.79 -22.47 9.75
C THR A 85 0.73 -22.59 9.75
N SER A 86 1.48 -21.48 9.81
CA SER A 86 2.95 -21.52 9.97
C SER A 86 3.40 -22.55 11.03
N ASP A 87 2.73 -22.53 12.19
CA ASP A 87 3.14 -23.27 13.39
C ASP A 87 2.46 -24.66 13.48
N SER A 88 1.66 -25.06 12.48
CA SER A 88 0.89 -26.31 12.53
C SER A 88 0.80 -26.98 11.15
N PRO A 89 1.47 -28.13 10.95
CA PRO A 89 2.33 -28.84 11.91
C PRO A 89 3.65 -28.09 12.16
N GLY A 90 4.21 -28.21 13.37
CA GLY A 90 5.36 -27.41 13.82
C GLY A 90 6.67 -27.60 13.04
N TRP A 91 6.79 -28.62 12.19
CA TRP A 91 7.94 -28.79 11.28
C TRP A 91 7.87 -27.90 10.04
N LEU A 92 6.73 -27.29 9.74
CA LEU A 92 6.49 -26.61 8.46
C LEU A 92 7.36 -25.36 8.27
N VAL A 93 7.65 -24.62 9.34
CA VAL A 93 8.54 -23.45 9.33
C VAL A 93 9.97 -23.75 8.88
N ASP A 94 10.40 -25.01 8.99
CA ASP A 94 11.73 -25.51 8.60
C ASP A 94 11.82 -25.81 7.09
N HIS A 95 10.73 -25.71 6.32
CA HIS A 95 10.78 -25.91 4.87
C HIS A 95 10.58 -24.58 4.14
N ARG A 96 11.70 -23.90 3.82
CA ARG A 96 11.70 -22.65 3.08
C ARG A 96 12.40 -22.80 1.74
N ILE A 97 11.77 -22.32 0.67
CA ILE A 97 12.37 -22.24 -0.68
C ILE A 97 12.44 -20.76 -1.07
N LEU A 98 13.61 -20.28 -1.46
CA LEU A 98 13.89 -18.88 -1.79
C LEU A 98 13.33 -17.90 -0.75
N GLY A 99 13.55 -18.22 0.53
CA GLY A 99 13.09 -17.44 1.70
C GLY A 99 11.62 -17.66 2.10
N THR A 100 10.79 -18.30 1.28
CA THR A 100 9.35 -18.47 1.51
C THR A 100 9.04 -19.82 2.16
N THR A 101 8.32 -19.83 3.29
CA THR A 101 7.79 -21.07 3.90
C THR A 101 6.79 -21.72 2.96
N LEU A 102 7.06 -22.96 2.56
CA LEU A 102 6.34 -23.67 1.51
C LEU A 102 5.90 -25.04 2.03
N LEU A 103 4.68 -25.48 1.73
CA LEU A 103 4.33 -26.89 1.95
C LEU A 103 5.12 -27.76 0.94
N PRO A 104 5.97 -28.71 1.38
CA PRO A 104 6.81 -29.49 0.47
C PRO A 104 5.96 -30.37 -0.45
N GLY A 105 6.45 -30.62 -1.67
CA GLY A 105 5.80 -31.55 -2.62
C GLY A 105 5.62 -32.96 -2.04
N ALA A 106 6.53 -33.36 -1.13
CA ALA A 106 6.43 -34.57 -0.32
C ALA A 106 5.13 -34.66 0.52
N ALA A 107 4.61 -33.54 1.03
CA ALA A 107 3.36 -33.52 1.77
C ALA A 107 2.12 -33.62 0.84
N LEU A 108 2.19 -33.06 -0.37
CA LEU A 108 1.12 -33.19 -1.37
C LEU A 108 0.95 -34.66 -1.79
N VAL A 109 2.04 -35.39 -2.01
CA VAL A 109 1.98 -36.81 -2.40
C VAL A 109 1.56 -37.72 -1.24
N ASP A 110 1.98 -37.45 0.01
CA ASP A 110 1.49 -38.22 1.18
C ASP A 110 -0.03 -38.01 1.41
N MET A 111 -0.54 -36.78 1.25
CA MET A 111 -1.99 -36.52 1.26
C MET A 111 -2.74 -37.28 0.14
N ALA A 112 -2.17 -37.33 -1.07
CA ALA A 112 -2.76 -38.08 -2.19
C ALA A 112 -2.76 -39.61 -1.95
N LEU A 113 -1.66 -40.17 -1.43
CA LEU A 113 -1.55 -41.58 -1.04
C LEU A 113 -2.54 -41.94 0.08
N HIS A 114 -2.74 -41.04 1.05
CA HIS A 114 -3.69 -41.23 2.14
C HIS A 114 -5.15 -41.18 1.66
N ALA A 115 -5.46 -40.24 0.77
CA ALA A 115 -6.76 -40.13 0.11
C ALA A 115 -7.07 -41.38 -0.73
N GLY A 116 -6.11 -41.83 -1.55
CA GLY A 116 -6.20 -43.04 -2.35
C GLY A 116 -6.35 -44.30 -1.52
N GLY A 117 -5.61 -44.42 -0.41
CA GLY A 117 -5.77 -45.53 0.54
C GLY A 117 -7.19 -45.63 1.11
N ARG A 118 -7.87 -44.49 1.35
CA ARG A 118 -9.29 -44.46 1.74
C ARG A 118 -10.25 -44.82 0.60
N ALA A 119 -9.93 -44.45 -0.63
CA ALA A 119 -10.70 -44.78 -1.83
C ALA A 119 -10.43 -46.20 -2.39
N GLY A 120 -9.54 -46.98 -1.77
CA GLY A 120 -9.13 -48.30 -2.28
C GLY A 120 -8.14 -48.28 -3.45
N CYS A 121 -7.61 -47.09 -3.79
CA CYS A 121 -6.60 -46.85 -4.82
C CYS A 121 -5.29 -46.32 -4.22
N PRO A 122 -4.49 -47.18 -3.56
CA PRO A 122 -3.34 -46.76 -2.74
C PRO A 122 -2.08 -46.38 -3.56
N VAL A 123 -2.15 -46.38 -4.89
CA VAL A 123 -1.01 -46.04 -5.77
C VAL A 123 -1.32 -44.74 -6.49
N VAL A 124 -0.39 -43.78 -6.43
CA VAL A 124 -0.43 -42.58 -7.28
C VAL A 124 0.07 -43.01 -8.66
N GLU A 125 -0.82 -43.01 -9.66
CA GLU A 125 -0.45 -43.26 -11.06
C GLU A 125 0.34 -42.04 -11.58
N GLU A 126 -0.22 -40.86 -11.36
CA GLU A 126 0.35 -39.55 -11.67
C GLU A 126 -0.13 -38.53 -10.63
N LEU A 127 0.73 -37.60 -10.21
CA LEU A 127 0.37 -36.39 -9.47
C LEU A 127 1.25 -35.23 -9.96
N VAL A 128 0.65 -34.30 -10.69
CA VAL A 128 1.27 -33.07 -11.20
C VAL A 128 1.03 -31.94 -10.23
N GLN A 129 2.09 -31.26 -9.82
CA GLN A 129 2.05 -30.04 -9.01
C GLN A 129 1.93 -28.83 -9.94
N GLU A 130 0.74 -28.22 -9.98
CA GLU A 130 0.42 -27.08 -10.83
C GLU A 130 0.87 -25.74 -10.22
N ALA A 131 0.78 -25.60 -8.90
CA ALA A 131 1.12 -24.37 -8.20
C ALA A 131 1.76 -24.65 -6.83
N PRO A 132 2.85 -23.95 -6.45
CA PRO A 132 3.38 -23.98 -5.08
C PRO A 132 2.32 -23.59 -4.05
N LEU A 133 2.43 -24.11 -2.82
CA LEU A 133 1.53 -23.79 -1.70
C LEU A 133 2.31 -23.05 -0.61
N PRO A 134 2.51 -21.72 -0.76
CA PRO A 134 3.17 -20.91 0.25
C PRO A 134 2.28 -20.76 1.47
N VAL A 135 2.87 -20.91 2.65
CA VAL A 135 2.16 -20.88 3.93
C VAL A 135 2.34 -19.48 4.51
N PRO A 136 1.27 -18.74 4.81
CA PRO A 136 1.41 -17.39 5.33
C PRO A 136 1.97 -17.44 6.76
N GLU A 137 2.82 -16.46 7.11
CA GLU A 137 3.36 -16.30 8.47
C GLU A 137 2.27 -16.02 9.51
N GLN A 138 1.11 -15.53 9.07
CA GLN A 138 -0.01 -15.10 9.90
C GLN A 138 -1.32 -15.52 9.22
N GLY A 139 -2.32 -15.94 10.00
CA GLY A 139 -3.58 -16.48 9.49
C GLY A 139 -3.55 -17.99 9.28
N ALA A 140 -4.45 -18.52 8.46
CA ALA A 140 -4.53 -19.94 8.16
C ALA A 140 -5.02 -20.23 6.74
N LEU A 141 -4.66 -21.40 6.21
CA LEU A 141 -5.21 -21.95 4.98
C LEU A 141 -6.18 -23.08 5.30
N ALA A 142 -7.34 -23.09 4.66
CA ALA A 142 -8.17 -24.28 4.52
C ALA A 142 -7.58 -25.15 3.39
N LEU A 143 -7.35 -26.44 3.67
CA LEU A 143 -6.99 -27.43 2.65
C LEU A 143 -8.21 -28.26 2.25
N GLN A 144 -8.28 -28.64 0.98
CA GLN A 144 -9.15 -29.73 0.52
C GLN A 144 -8.41 -30.68 -0.41
N VAL A 145 -8.59 -31.99 -0.21
CA VAL A 145 -8.20 -33.04 -1.15
C VAL A 145 -9.48 -33.68 -1.66
N VAL A 146 -9.76 -33.48 -2.95
CA VAL A 146 -10.97 -33.95 -3.62
C VAL A 146 -10.61 -35.20 -4.42
N VAL A 147 -11.25 -36.33 -4.12
CA VAL A 147 -11.17 -37.57 -4.88
C VAL A 147 -12.45 -37.73 -5.68
N GLY A 148 -12.31 -37.79 -7.01
CA GLY A 148 -13.43 -37.93 -7.93
C GLY A 148 -14.12 -39.29 -7.85
N ALA A 149 -15.17 -39.46 -8.66
CA ALA A 149 -15.78 -40.78 -8.86
C ALA A 149 -14.82 -41.72 -9.60
N VAL A 150 -15.00 -43.04 -9.41
CA VAL A 150 -14.19 -44.06 -10.09
C VAL A 150 -14.48 -44.10 -11.59
N ASP A 151 -13.42 -44.18 -12.41
CA ASP A 151 -13.49 -44.31 -13.87
C ASP A 151 -13.74 -45.77 -14.31
N ALA A 152 -13.96 -45.98 -15.61
CA ALA A 152 -14.19 -47.32 -16.16
C ALA A 152 -12.98 -48.27 -16.08
N ALA A 153 -11.78 -47.77 -15.73
CA ALA A 153 -10.57 -48.53 -15.49
C ALA A 153 -10.32 -48.78 -13.99
N GLY A 154 -11.19 -48.31 -13.09
CA GLY A 154 -11.07 -48.46 -11.65
C GLY A 154 -10.23 -47.38 -10.96
N ARG A 155 -9.93 -46.25 -11.63
CA ARG A 155 -9.09 -45.16 -11.11
C ARG A 155 -9.93 -44.01 -10.59
N HIS A 156 -9.40 -43.24 -9.64
CA HIS A 156 -10.00 -41.97 -9.22
C HIS A 156 -9.13 -40.80 -9.66
N SER A 157 -9.73 -39.67 -10.04
CA SER A 157 -9.00 -38.40 -10.08
C SER A 157 -8.72 -37.91 -8.66
N VAL A 158 -7.62 -37.19 -8.46
CA VAL A 158 -7.31 -36.48 -7.21
C VAL A 158 -6.93 -35.04 -7.51
N GLU A 159 -7.45 -34.10 -6.73
CA GLU A 159 -7.13 -32.68 -6.81
C GLU A 159 -6.89 -32.13 -5.40
N ILE A 160 -5.86 -31.29 -5.23
CA ILE A 160 -5.50 -30.67 -3.95
C ILE A 160 -5.64 -29.16 -4.08
N PHE A 161 -6.44 -28.56 -3.21
CA PHE A 161 -6.75 -27.13 -3.19
C PHE A 161 -6.39 -26.49 -1.84
N SER A 162 -6.10 -25.20 -1.88
CA SER A 162 -6.10 -24.36 -0.67
C SER A 162 -6.83 -23.04 -0.87
N ARG A 163 -7.21 -22.42 0.25
CA ARG A 163 -7.86 -21.10 0.32
C ARG A 163 -7.54 -20.46 1.67
N ASP A 164 -7.35 -19.15 1.69
CA ASP A 164 -7.25 -18.36 2.93
C ASP A 164 -8.52 -18.54 3.79
N THR A 165 -8.40 -18.85 5.09
CA THR A 165 -9.58 -19.04 5.94
C THR A 165 -10.42 -17.78 6.10
N ASP A 166 -9.82 -16.60 5.96
CA ASP A 166 -10.47 -15.31 6.17
C ASP A 166 -11.16 -14.79 4.89
N ALA A 167 -10.87 -15.41 3.74
CA ALA A 167 -11.63 -15.21 2.51
C ALA A 167 -13.06 -15.80 2.62
N PRO A 168 -13.99 -15.42 1.73
CA PRO A 168 -15.27 -16.13 1.58
C PRO A 168 -15.06 -17.60 1.18
N ASP A 169 -15.88 -18.51 1.71
CA ASP A 169 -15.87 -19.94 1.40
C ASP A 169 -16.85 -20.32 0.27
N ILE A 170 -17.92 -19.53 0.12
CA ILE A 170 -18.93 -19.65 -0.95
C ILE A 170 -19.15 -18.32 -1.70
N GLY A 171 -19.61 -18.41 -2.95
CA GLY A 171 -19.92 -17.27 -3.80
C GLY A 171 -18.82 -16.92 -4.80
N ALA A 172 -19.01 -15.84 -5.57
CA ALA A 172 -18.13 -15.48 -6.69
C ALA A 172 -16.74 -14.96 -6.28
N ASP A 173 -16.57 -14.64 -4.98
CA ASP A 173 -15.34 -14.14 -4.38
C ASP A 173 -14.57 -15.24 -3.60
N ALA A 174 -15.09 -16.47 -3.56
CA ALA A 174 -14.44 -17.62 -2.95
C ALA A 174 -13.39 -18.23 -3.91
N ILE A 175 -12.15 -17.74 -3.81
CA ILE A 175 -11.04 -18.15 -4.68
C ILE A 175 -10.29 -19.33 -4.04
N TRP A 176 -10.46 -20.53 -4.59
CA TRP A 176 -9.62 -21.69 -4.28
C TRP A 176 -8.48 -21.80 -5.30
N THR A 177 -7.25 -22.00 -4.81
CA THR A 177 -6.08 -22.29 -5.64
C THR A 177 -5.90 -23.80 -5.72
N ARG A 178 -5.80 -24.37 -6.94
CA ARG A 178 -5.40 -25.77 -7.13
C ARG A 178 -3.89 -25.87 -7.15
N HIS A 179 -3.33 -26.75 -6.32
CA HIS A 179 -1.90 -26.95 -6.16
C HIS A 179 -1.41 -28.23 -6.83
N ALA A 180 -2.24 -29.27 -6.86
CA ALA A 180 -1.93 -30.50 -7.57
C ALA A 180 -3.18 -31.15 -8.16
N THR A 181 -2.99 -31.90 -9.25
CA THR A 181 -4.00 -32.74 -9.90
C THR A 181 -3.37 -34.05 -10.36
N GLY A 182 -4.14 -35.13 -10.46
CA GLY A 182 -3.59 -36.42 -10.83
C GLY A 182 -4.59 -37.58 -10.82
N ALA A 183 -4.05 -38.79 -10.89
CA ALA A 183 -4.80 -40.05 -10.93
C ALA A 183 -4.28 -41.04 -9.88
N LEU A 184 -5.23 -41.67 -9.19
CA LEU A 184 -5.02 -42.72 -8.20
C LEU A 184 -5.53 -44.04 -8.77
N ARG A 185 -4.76 -45.12 -8.65
CA ARG A 185 -5.11 -46.44 -9.18
C ARG A 185 -5.10 -47.54 -8.11
N PRO A 186 -5.85 -48.64 -8.32
CA PRO A 186 -5.75 -49.82 -7.49
C PRO A 186 -4.34 -50.42 -7.56
N ALA A 187 -3.91 -51.04 -6.46
CA ALA A 187 -2.76 -51.92 -6.50
C ALA A 187 -3.11 -53.14 -7.39
N THR A 188 -2.44 -53.24 -8.53
CA THR A 188 -2.52 -54.42 -9.40
C THR A 188 -2.11 -55.66 -8.60
N GLY A 189 -3.00 -56.66 -8.60
CA GLY A 189 -3.05 -57.71 -7.58
C GLY A 189 -1.69 -58.36 -7.28
N ALA A 190 -1.28 -58.31 -6.00
CA ALA A 190 0.00 -58.81 -5.51
C ALA A 190 1.17 -58.49 -6.45
N THR A 191 1.40 -57.19 -6.69
CA THR A 191 2.73 -56.74 -7.12
C THR A 191 3.68 -57.14 -6.00
N GLU A 192 4.37 -58.26 -6.19
CA GLU A 192 5.25 -58.86 -5.19
C GLU A 192 6.29 -57.80 -4.79
N PRO A 193 6.47 -57.49 -3.49
CA PRO A 193 7.39 -56.43 -3.08
C PRO A 193 8.75 -56.69 -3.73
N PRO A 194 9.41 -55.67 -4.33
CA PRO A 194 10.65 -55.87 -5.05
C PRO A 194 11.61 -56.63 -4.13
N PRO A 195 12.06 -57.84 -4.53
CA PRO A 195 12.54 -58.85 -3.59
C PRO A 195 13.63 -58.26 -2.70
N ALA A 196 13.66 -58.69 -1.44
CA ALA A 196 14.69 -58.28 -0.51
C ALA A 196 16.06 -58.54 -1.16
N ARG A 197 16.72 -57.47 -1.61
CA ARG A 197 18.09 -57.57 -2.08
C ARG A 197 18.92 -57.71 -0.81
N ASP A 198 19.66 -58.81 -0.70
CA ASP A 198 20.80 -58.93 0.21
C ASP A 198 21.94 -58.02 -0.30
N GLU A 199 21.68 -56.71 -0.38
CA GLU A 199 22.61 -55.69 -0.83
C GLU A 199 23.38 -55.18 0.39
N THR A 200 24.64 -55.59 0.49
CA THR A 200 25.58 -55.06 1.48
C THR A 200 25.58 -53.54 1.40
N TRP A 201 25.35 -52.85 2.53
CA TRP A 201 25.25 -51.40 2.58
C TRP A 201 26.42 -50.77 3.35
N PRO A 202 27.05 -49.68 2.83
CA PRO A 202 26.88 -49.15 1.48
C PRO A 202 27.34 -50.14 0.40
N PRO A 203 26.85 -50.02 -0.85
CA PRO A 203 27.14 -50.99 -1.89
C PRO A 203 28.65 -51.13 -2.17
N PRO A 204 29.17 -52.37 -2.36
CA PRO A 204 30.58 -52.56 -2.70
C PRO A 204 30.99 -51.78 -3.94
N GLY A 205 32.10 -51.04 -3.83
CA GLY A 205 32.62 -50.15 -4.88
C GLY A 205 32.05 -48.73 -4.88
N ALA A 206 31.08 -48.40 -4.03
CA ALA A 206 30.58 -47.04 -3.91
C ALA A 206 31.58 -46.10 -3.21
N VAL A 207 31.71 -44.88 -3.72
CA VAL A 207 32.62 -43.84 -3.21
C VAL A 207 31.86 -42.90 -2.28
N VAL A 208 32.39 -42.63 -1.09
CA VAL A 208 31.80 -41.68 -0.12
C VAL A 208 31.75 -40.27 -0.71
N VAL A 209 30.61 -39.59 -0.57
CA VAL A 209 30.45 -38.17 -0.85
C VAL A 209 30.42 -37.43 0.51
N PRO A 210 31.29 -36.44 0.75
CA PRO A 210 31.20 -35.60 1.95
C PRO A 210 29.87 -34.86 2.00
N VAL A 211 29.29 -34.77 3.20
CA VAL A 211 28.00 -34.08 3.44
C VAL A 211 28.11 -32.93 4.43
N ASP A 212 29.32 -32.62 4.90
CA ASP A 212 29.56 -31.65 5.98
C ASP A 212 29.11 -30.22 5.60
N THR A 213 29.19 -29.85 4.31
CA THR A 213 28.73 -28.56 3.76
C THR A 213 27.38 -28.64 3.06
N LEU A 214 26.74 -29.82 2.97
CA LEU A 214 25.59 -30.06 2.08
C LEU A 214 24.47 -29.04 2.27
N TYR A 215 24.12 -28.71 3.52
CA TYR A 215 23.06 -27.74 3.80
C TYR A 215 23.48 -26.28 3.66
N GLU A 216 24.78 -25.98 3.74
CA GLU A 216 25.33 -24.65 3.41
C GLU A 216 25.27 -24.43 1.89
N ASP A 217 25.66 -25.44 1.12
CA ASP A 217 25.63 -25.46 -0.35
C ASP A 217 24.18 -25.39 -0.88
N LEU A 218 23.25 -26.12 -0.26
CA LEU A 218 21.81 -26.05 -0.57
C LEU A 218 21.20 -24.70 -0.18
N ALA A 219 21.56 -24.13 0.98
CA ALA A 219 21.11 -22.81 1.38
C ALA A 219 21.58 -21.70 0.41
N ALA A 220 22.81 -21.81 -0.11
CA ALA A 220 23.33 -20.91 -1.14
C ALA A 220 22.54 -21.01 -2.47
N GLN A 221 21.95 -22.16 -2.77
CA GLN A 221 21.04 -22.39 -3.92
C GLN A 221 19.57 -22.02 -3.60
N GLY A 222 19.29 -21.44 -2.43
CA GLY A 222 17.96 -21.00 -2.03
C GLY A 222 17.11 -22.00 -1.23
N TYR A 223 17.65 -23.17 -0.89
CA TYR A 223 16.95 -24.15 -0.05
C TYR A 223 17.19 -23.87 1.46
N GLY A 224 16.27 -23.12 2.08
CA GLY A 224 16.29 -22.80 3.51
C GLY A 224 15.74 -23.93 4.38
N TYR A 225 16.43 -25.07 4.43
CA TYR A 225 16.05 -26.21 5.27
C TYR A 225 16.46 -26.01 6.74
N GLY A 226 15.47 -25.94 7.63
CA GLY A 226 15.65 -25.98 9.08
C GLY A 226 15.85 -27.40 9.62
N PRO A 227 16.07 -27.55 10.95
CA PRO A 227 16.54 -28.79 11.56
C PRO A 227 15.73 -30.06 11.25
N VAL A 228 14.41 -29.97 11.07
CA VAL A 228 13.58 -31.16 10.75
C VAL A 228 13.83 -31.69 9.33
N PHE A 229 14.21 -30.83 8.38
CA PHE A 229 14.50 -31.21 7.00
C PHE A 229 15.96 -31.61 6.78
N GLN A 230 16.85 -31.35 7.74
CA GLN A 230 18.27 -31.74 7.67
C GLN A 230 18.50 -33.23 8.02
N GLY A 231 17.82 -34.12 7.28
CA GLY A 231 17.76 -35.56 7.55
C GLY A 231 18.94 -36.40 7.04
N VAL A 232 19.79 -35.89 6.15
CA VAL A 232 20.88 -36.65 5.52
C VAL A 232 21.97 -37.01 6.54
N ARG A 233 22.38 -38.28 6.55
CA ARG A 233 23.42 -38.82 7.46
C ARG A 233 24.70 -39.25 6.74
N ALA A 234 24.57 -39.88 5.57
CA ALA A 234 25.71 -40.32 4.77
C ALA A 234 25.29 -40.52 3.31
N VAL A 235 26.22 -40.30 2.38
CA VAL A 235 25.98 -40.42 0.93
C VAL A 235 27.15 -41.12 0.25
N TRP A 236 26.84 -41.94 -0.74
CA TRP A 236 27.78 -42.66 -1.59
C TRP A 236 27.33 -42.62 -3.05
N ARG A 237 28.28 -42.68 -3.98
CA ARG A 237 28.03 -42.70 -5.43
C ARG A 237 28.67 -43.92 -6.09
N ARG A 238 27.94 -44.59 -6.97
CA ARG A 238 28.41 -45.73 -7.79
C ARG A 238 27.74 -45.68 -9.17
N ASP A 239 28.54 -45.75 -10.23
CA ASP A 239 28.08 -45.92 -11.62
C ASP A 239 26.96 -44.95 -12.10
N GLY A 240 26.99 -43.71 -11.60
CA GLY A 240 26.01 -42.66 -11.92
C GLY A 240 24.82 -42.59 -10.95
N GLU A 241 24.64 -43.60 -10.10
CA GLU A 241 23.60 -43.66 -9.07
C GLU A 241 24.12 -43.11 -7.72
N VAL A 242 23.20 -42.56 -6.93
CA VAL A 242 23.46 -42.08 -5.56
C VAL A 242 22.71 -42.96 -4.56
N TYR A 243 23.40 -43.27 -3.47
CA TYR A 243 22.93 -44.09 -2.36
C TYR A 243 23.09 -43.25 -1.10
N GLY A 244 22.08 -43.20 -0.22
CA GLY A 244 22.16 -42.39 0.98
C GLY A 244 21.41 -42.98 2.17
N GLU A 245 21.87 -42.65 3.37
CA GLU A 245 21.16 -42.89 4.61
C GLU A 245 20.58 -41.57 5.12
N ILE A 246 19.29 -41.57 5.42
CA ILE A 246 18.54 -40.42 5.95
C ILE A 246 17.77 -40.84 7.21
N ALA A 247 17.61 -39.92 8.16
CA ALA A 247 16.84 -40.16 9.37
C ALA A 247 16.27 -38.85 9.93
N LEU A 248 15.01 -38.89 10.36
CA LEU A 248 14.38 -37.80 11.12
C LEU A 248 15.19 -37.48 12.39
N PRO A 249 15.17 -36.24 12.89
CA PRO A 249 15.79 -35.91 14.17
C PRO A 249 15.06 -36.54 15.35
N ASP A 250 15.81 -36.80 16.44
CA ASP A 250 15.26 -37.26 17.71
C ASP A 250 14.24 -36.24 18.26
N GLY A 251 12.95 -36.63 18.26
CA GLY A 251 11.85 -35.76 18.70
C GLY A 251 10.74 -35.53 17.67
N ALA A 252 10.90 -35.98 16.42
CA ALA A 252 9.83 -35.98 15.41
C ALA A 252 8.75 -37.05 15.73
N ALA A 253 7.93 -36.78 16.77
CA ALA A 253 7.02 -37.75 17.39
C ALA A 253 5.89 -38.26 16.49
N ASP A 254 5.60 -37.58 15.38
CA ASP A 254 4.43 -37.83 14.52
C ASP A 254 4.73 -38.76 13.32
N ALA A 255 5.93 -39.34 13.24
CA ALA A 255 6.35 -40.16 12.08
C ALA A 255 5.41 -41.33 11.75
N GLU A 256 4.78 -41.94 12.77
CA GLU A 256 3.79 -43.02 12.61
C GLU A 256 2.43 -42.55 12.07
N ALA A 257 2.13 -41.24 12.11
CA ALA A 257 0.85 -40.68 11.69
C ALA A 257 0.76 -40.39 10.18
N TYR A 258 1.89 -40.38 9.48
CA TYR A 258 1.97 -40.23 8.02
C TYR A 258 2.10 -41.58 7.32
N GLY A 259 1.89 -41.62 6.00
CA GLY A 259 2.30 -42.78 5.19
C GLY A 259 3.82 -42.87 5.17
N LEU A 260 4.47 -41.76 4.80
CA LEU A 260 5.88 -41.48 4.98
C LEU A 260 6.02 -40.01 5.40
N HIS A 261 6.76 -39.73 6.49
CA HIS A 261 6.84 -38.36 7.02
C HIS A 261 7.37 -37.37 5.96
N PRO A 262 6.70 -36.24 5.68
CA PRO A 262 7.07 -35.35 4.58
C PRO A 262 8.54 -34.92 4.59
N ALA A 263 9.10 -34.56 5.74
CA ALA A 263 10.52 -34.19 5.85
C ALA A 263 11.50 -35.36 5.58
N LEU A 264 11.10 -36.61 5.84
CA LEU A 264 11.94 -37.79 5.52
C LEU A 264 11.86 -38.13 4.04
N MET A 265 10.69 -37.97 3.42
CA MET A 265 10.52 -38.10 1.98
C MET A 265 11.26 -36.99 1.22
N ASP A 266 11.21 -35.75 1.74
CA ASP A 266 11.91 -34.60 1.16
C ASP A 266 13.45 -34.74 1.27
N ALA A 267 13.97 -35.21 2.40
CA ALA A 267 15.39 -35.50 2.56
C ALA A 267 15.93 -36.58 1.58
N ALA A 268 15.07 -37.44 1.04
CA ALA A 268 15.44 -38.37 -0.04
C ALA A 268 15.67 -37.65 -1.38
N LEU A 269 15.05 -36.48 -1.58
CA LEU A 269 15.20 -35.64 -2.76
C LEU A 269 16.47 -34.80 -2.74
N HIS A 270 17.06 -34.50 -1.57
CA HIS A 270 18.30 -33.71 -1.47
C HIS A 270 19.50 -34.37 -2.18
N PHE A 271 19.36 -35.64 -2.55
CA PHE A 271 20.31 -36.38 -3.38
C PHE A 271 20.24 -36.03 -4.87
N THR A 272 19.24 -35.28 -5.35
CA THR A 272 19.19 -34.81 -6.74
C THR A 272 20.36 -33.89 -7.05
N ASP A 273 20.74 -33.00 -6.13
CA ASP A 273 21.85 -32.06 -6.33
C ASP A 273 23.23 -32.74 -6.27
N VAL A 274 23.29 -33.94 -5.68
CA VAL A 274 24.47 -34.82 -5.61
C VAL A 274 24.66 -35.68 -6.88
N LEU A 275 23.63 -35.81 -7.73
CA LEU A 275 23.77 -36.53 -9.00
C LEU A 275 24.82 -35.87 -9.93
N PRO A 276 25.45 -36.64 -10.84
CA PRO A 276 26.24 -36.06 -11.91
C PRO A 276 25.34 -35.13 -12.76
N ALA A 277 25.78 -33.91 -13.06
CA ALA A 277 25.00 -33.04 -13.94
C ALA A 277 25.17 -33.49 -15.38
N GLU A 278 24.09 -33.39 -16.14
CA GLU A 278 24.06 -33.68 -17.57
C GLU A 278 24.46 -32.43 -18.39
N GLU A 279 24.88 -32.62 -19.65
CA GLU A 279 25.35 -31.51 -20.49
C GLU A 279 24.22 -30.50 -20.75
N GLY A 280 24.39 -29.28 -20.22
CA GLY A 280 23.41 -28.18 -20.35
C GLY A 280 22.51 -27.97 -19.13
N GLU A 281 22.68 -28.73 -18.04
CA GLU A 281 21.97 -28.45 -16.78
C GLU A 281 22.58 -27.27 -16.01
N ASP A 282 21.75 -26.26 -15.75
CA ASP A 282 22.07 -25.17 -14.83
C ASP A 282 21.95 -25.63 -13.37
N ARG A 283 23.08 -25.62 -12.65
CA ARG A 283 23.22 -25.99 -11.23
C ARG A 283 23.00 -24.83 -10.27
N GLU A 284 22.88 -23.59 -10.75
CA GLU A 284 22.59 -22.42 -9.92
C GLU A 284 21.07 -22.27 -9.69
N SER A 285 20.25 -22.96 -10.50
CA SER A 285 18.78 -22.96 -10.38
C SER A 285 18.25 -23.84 -9.23
N THR A 286 17.48 -23.25 -8.32
CA THR A 286 16.68 -23.97 -7.31
C THR A 286 15.61 -24.83 -7.99
N ARG A 287 15.45 -26.10 -7.61
CA ARG A 287 14.51 -27.04 -8.26
C ARG A 287 13.51 -27.62 -7.27
N VAL A 288 12.30 -27.88 -7.74
CA VAL A 288 11.22 -28.48 -6.93
C VAL A 288 10.54 -29.65 -7.67
N PRO A 289 9.93 -30.58 -6.93
CA PRO A 289 9.05 -31.60 -7.51
C PRO A 289 7.96 -30.99 -8.39
N PHE A 290 7.79 -31.51 -9.60
CA PHE A 290 6.74 -31.10 -10.53
C PHE A 290 5.76 -32.21 -10.87
N ALA A 291 6.22 -33.43 -11.11
CA ALA A 291 5.34 -34.56 -11.46
C ALA A 291 5.85 -35.86 -10.84
N TRP A 292 4.99 -36.52 -10.06
CA TRP A 292 5.23 -37.82 -9.45
C TRP A 292 4.49 -38.91 -10.22
N ASN A 293 5.18 -39.94 -10.68
CA ASN A 293 4.59 -41.06 -11.40
C ASN A 293 4.88 -42.39 -10.70
N GLY A 294 3.85 -43.23 -10.58
CA GLY A 294 3.98 -44.58 -10.03
C GLY A 294 4.38 -44.66 -8.55
N PHE A 295 4.11 -43.62 -7.74
CA PHE A 295 4.45 -43.64 -6.32
C PHE A 295 3.67 -44.76 -5.62
N THR A 296 4.41 -45.74 -5.09
CA THR A 296 3.87 -46.87 -4.32
C THR A 296 4.48 -46.89 -2.92
N LEU A 297 3.62 -46.92 -1.90
CA LEU A 297 4.00 -47.06 -0.49
C LEU A 297 3.81 -48.53 -0.05
N HIS A 298 4.90 -49.20 0.33
CA HIS A 298 4.95 -50.62 0.70
C HIS A 298 4.82 -50.84 2.21
N SER A 299 5.31 -49.91 3.03
CA SER A 299 5.17 -49.93 4.49
C SER A 299 5.11 -48.49 5.05
N ARG A 300 4.69 -48.33 6.32
CA ARG A 300 4.43 -47.03 6.97
C ARG A 300 5.27 -46.84 8.25
N GLY A 301 5.43 -45.59 8.68
CA GLY A 301 6.03 -45.25 9.97
C GLY A 301 7.56 -45.37 10.04
N ALA A 302 8.25 -45.47 8.91
CA ALA A 302 9.70 -45.46 8.87
C ALA A 302 10.25 -44.10 9.35
N SER A 303 11.20 -44.11 10.28
CA SER A 303 11.89 -42.92 10.78
C SER A 303 13.30 -42.74 10.19
N SER A 304 13.84 -43.79 9.53
CA SER A 304 15.13 -43.77 8.85
C SER A 304 15.11 -44.66 7.61
N LEU A 305 15.73 -44.20 6.52
CA LEU A 305 15.73 -44.88 5.23
C LEU A 305 17.14 -45.01 4.65
N ARG A 306 17.32 -46.11 3.92
CA ARG A 306 18.30 -46.25 2.84
C ARG A 306 17.60 -45.91 1.52
N VAL A 307 18.14 -44.93 0.81
CA VAL A 307 17.62 -44.42 -0.45
C VAL A 307 18.60 -44.75 -1.56
N ARG A 308 18.09 -45.22 -2.69
CA ARG A 308 18.81 -45.30 -3.97
C ARG A 308 18.07 -44.43 -4.98
N ILE A 309 18.79 -43.50 -5.60
CA ILE A 309 18.26 -42.55 -6.60
C ILE A 309 19.15 -42.54 -7.84
N TRP A 310 18.54 -42.44 -9.02
CA TRP A 310 19.25 -42.38 -10.29
C TRP A 310 18.52 -41.50 -11.30
N SER A 311 19.28 -40.85 -12.20
CA SER A 311 18.72 -40.16 -13.37
C SER A 311 18.18 -41.19 -14.38
N THR A 312 17.05 -40.87 -15.00
CA THR A 312 16.49 -41.61 -16.13
C THR A 312 16.43 -40.76 -17.42
N ALA A 313 16.42 -39.44 -17.26
CA ALA A 313 16.51 -38.42 -18.29
C ALA A 313 16.86 -37.07 -17.60
N PRO A 314 17.32 -36.03 -18.34
CA PRO A 314 17.61 -34.71 -17.75
C PRO A 314 16.45 -34.20 -16.89
N GLY A 315 16.72 -33.86 -15.63
CA GLY A 315 15.70 -33.45 -14.66
C GLY A 315 14.65 -34.51 -14.25
N VAL A 316 14.82 -35.79 -14.57
CA VAL A 316 13.88 -36.88 -14.21
C VAL A 316 14.60 -38.02 -13.49
N VAL A 317 14.19 -38.27 -12.24
CA VAL A 317 14.83 -39.25 -11.33
C VAL A 317 13.87 -40.35 -10.90
N SER A 318 14.39 -41.51 -10.54
CA SER A 318 13.62 -42.62 -9.94
C SER A 318 14.18 -42.96 -8.56
N LEU A 319 13.34 -43.45 -7.64
CA LEU A 319 13.73 -43.71 -6.24
C LEU A 319 13.30 -45.09 -5.74
N GLU A 320 14.21 -45.78 -5.06
CA GLU A 320 13.93 -46.94 -4.20
C GLU A 320 14.25 -46.59 -2.74
N MET A 321 13.28 -46.76 -1.83
CA MET A 321 13.42 -46.46 -0.41
C MET A 321 13.19 -47.71 0.45
N ARG A 322 14.12 -48.01 1.36
CA ARG A 322 14.10 -49.15 2.27
C ARG A 322 14.34 -48.70 3.70
N ASP A 323 13.74 -49.37 4.67
CA ASP A 323 13.97 -49.10 6.09
C ASP A 323 15.44 -49.37 6.46
N ALA A 324 16.09 -48.44 7.16
CA ALA A 324 17.55 -48.52 7.38
C ALA A 324 17.95 -49.66 8.34
N ALA A 325 17.08 -50.05 9.26
CA ALA A 325 17.35 -51.10 10.25
C ALA A 325 17.08 -52.52 9.72
N THR A 326 16.05 -52.69 8.90
CA THR A 326 15.53 -53.99 8.45
C THR A 326 15.80 -54.29 6.97
N GLY A 327 16.04 -53.27 6.13
CA GLY A 327 16.16 -53.41 4.68
C GLY A 327 14.83 -53.67 3.94
N ALA A 328 13.70 -53.70 4.66
CA ALA A 328 12.38 -53.88 4.08
C ALA A 328 12.00 -52.73 3.14
N PRO A 329 11.27 -52.96 2.04
CA PRO A 329 10.82 -51.89 1.16
C PRO A 329 9.81 -50.98 1.88
N VAL A 330 10.03 -49.66 1.76
CA VAL A 330 9.14 -48.62 2.32
C VAL A 330 8.38 -47.93 1.21
N ALA A 331 9.08 -47.42 0.19
CA ALA A 331 8.45 -46.73 -0.94
C ALA A 331 9.26 -46.92 -2.24
N SER A 332 8.59 -46.76 -3.37
CA SER A 332 9.21 -46.69 -4.69
C SER A 332 8.52 -45.64 -5.55
N VAL A 333 9.31 -44.93 -6.37
CA VAL A 333 8.83 -43.90 -7.30
C VAL A 333 9.37 -44.25 -8.69
N ASP A 334 8.47 -44.56 -9.63
CA ASP A 334 8.83 -44.98 -10.98
C ASP A 334 9.52 -43.83 -11.74
N SER A 335 8.99 -42.60 -11.64
CA SER A 335 9.71 -41.39 -12.02
C SER A 335 9.20 -40.14 -11.30
N LEU A 336 10.09 -39.19 -11.07
CA LEU A 336 9.86 -37.86 -10.52
C LEU A 336 10.53 -36.82 -11.43
N THR A 337 9.73 -35.92 -11.99
CA THR A 337 10.24 -34.76 -12.73
C THR A 337 10.50 -33.60 -11.79
N MET A 338 11.73 -33.07 -11.82
CA MET A 338 12.16 -31.87 -11.09
C MET A 338 12.23 -30.69 -12.06
N ARG A 339 11.73 -29.51 -11.65
CA ARG A 339 11.78 -28.29 -12.48
C ARG A 339 12.38 -27.11 -11.71
N PRO A 340 13.11 -26.20 -12.39
CA PRO A 340 13.57 -24.96 -11.75
C PRO A 340 12.39 -24.10 -11.34
N VAL A 341 12.53 -23.42 -10.20
CA VAL A 341 11.56 -22.47 -9.66
C VAL A 341 12.23 -21.11 -9.40
N THR A 342 11.49 -20.03 -9.63
CA THR A 342 11.93 -18.66 -9.31
C THR A 342 11.16 -18.12 -8.10
N SER A 343 11.70 -17.12 -7.42
CA SER A 343 11.01 -16.38 -6.35
C SER A 343 9.64 -15.86 -6.82
N ARG A 344 9.61 -15.31 -8.05
CA ARG A 344 8.41 -14.88 -8.79
C ARG A 344 7.30 -15.93 -8.92
N GLN A 345 7.59 -17.23 -8.81
CA GLN A 345 6.60 -18.32 -8.86
C GLN A 345 6.13 -18.78 -7.48
N LEU A 346 6.84 -18.43 -6.40
CA LEU A 346 6.51 -18.81 -5.02
C LEU A 346 5.62 -17.79 -4.33
N ASP A 347 5.60 -16.53 -4.82
CA ASP A 347 4.54 -15.59 -4.50
C ASP A 347 3.20 -16.05 -5.11
N ALA A 348 2.19 -16.24 -4.25
CA ALA A 348 0.87 -16.71 -4.64
C ALA A 348 0.12 -15.69 -5.52
N GLY A 349 0.37 -15.76 -6.82
CA GLY A 349 -0.04 -14.75 -7.79
C GLY A 349 0.70 -13.42 -7.60
N PRO A 350 0.54 -12.45 -8.51
CA PRO A 350 1.06 -11.11 -8.30
C PRO A 350 0.28 -10.42 -7.16
N ARG A 351 0.75 -10.61 -5.92
CA ARG A 351 0.23 -9.96 -4.69
C ARG A 351 0.30 -8.42 -4.75
N SER A 352 0.92 -7.87 -5.79
CA SER A 352 1.04 -6.45 -6.10
C SER A 352 0.16 -5.98 -7.27
N LEU A 353 -0.76 -6.82 -7.80
CA LEU A 353 -1.70 -6.43 -8.86
C LEU A 353 -3.11 -6.18 -8.31
N TYR A 354 -3.57 -4.94 -8.46
CA TYR A 354 -4.89 -4.50 -8.00
C TYR A 354 -5.72 -3.90 -9.14
N ARG A 355 -7.02 -3.73 -8.90
CA ARG A 355 -7.95 -2.99 -9.77
C ARG A 355 -8.88 -2.12 -8.92
N VAL A 356 -9.44 -1.09 -9.55
CA VAL A 356 -10.44 -0.22 -8.93
C VAL A 356 -11.82 -0.86 -9.02
N GLN A 357 -12.37 -1.27 -7.88
CA GLN A 357 -13.73 -1.79 -7.76
C GLN A 357 -14.65 -0.72 -7.18
N TRP A 358 -15.75 -0.45 -7.89
CA TRP A 358 -16.81 0.44 -7.41
C TRP A 358 -17.85 -0.36 -6.63
N VAL A 359 -17.88 -0.19 -5.31
CA VAL A 359 -18.77 -0.91 -4.41
C VAL A 359 -19.97 -0.04 -4.01
N PRO A 360 -21.19 -0.59 -3.89
CA PRO A 360 -22.34 0.18 -3.42
C PRO A 360 -22.17 0.66 -1.98
N LEU A 361 -22.54 1.90 -1.71
CA LEU A 361 -22.69 2.40 -0.34
C LEU A 361 -23.84 1.64 0.36
N PRO A 362 -23.70 1.19 1.62
CA PRO A 362 -24.79 0.55 2.36
C PRO A 362 -26.06 1.41 2.43
N ALA A 363 -27.22 0.78 2.22
CA ALA A 363 -28.48 1.49 2.01
C ALA A 363 -28.94 2.36 3.21
N ASP A 364 -28.51 2.03 4.43
CA ASP A 364 -28.85 2.81 5.62
C ASP A 364 -28.04 4.12 5.73
N ALA A 365 -26.83 4.17 5.15
CA ALA A 365 -26.08 5.43 5.01
C ALA A 365 -26.66 6.34 3.90
N SER A 366 -27.40 5.77 2.94
CA SER A 366 -28.10 6.51 1.87
C SER A 366 -29.48 7.04 2.27
N ARG A 367 -29.88 6.89 3.55
CA ARG A 367 -31.27 7.06 4.01
C ARG A 367 -31.55 8.26 4.92
N ALA A 368 -30.62 9.23 4.98
CA ALA A 368 -30.89 10.53 5.60
C ALA A 368 -32.14 11.18 4.99
N ALA A 369 -33.00 11.78 5.82
CA ALA A 369 -34.31 12.27 5.40
C ALA A 369 -34.18 13.42 4.36
N PRO A 370 -34.84 13.35 3.17
CA PRO A 370 -34.71 14.36 2.11
C PRO A 370 -35.30 15.76 2.38
N SER A 371 -35.44 16.19 3.63
CA SER A 371 -36.32 17.31 4.02
C SER A 371 -35.67 18.45 4.82
N GLU A 372 -34.40 18.35 5.24
CA GLU A 372 -33.74 19.43 6.02
C GLU A 372 -32.47 20.00 5.37
N LEU A 373 -31.77 19.22 4.55
CA LEU A 373 -30.75 19.74 3.63
C LEU A 373 -31.46 20.29 2.38
N GLY A 374 -31.40 21.61 2.18
CA GLY A 374 -31.74 22.22 0.90
C GLY A 374 -30.81 21.78 -0.24
N GLY A 375 -31.01 22.33 -1.44
CA GLY A 375 -30.00 22.17 -2.50
C GLY A 375 -28.63 22.67 -2.03
N LEU A 376 -27.56 21.95 -2.39
CA LEU A 376 -26.19 22.37 -2.08
C LEU A 376 -25.94 23.76 -2.69
N ALA A 377 -25.44 24.71 -1.88
CA ALA A 377 -25.15 26.06 -2.35
C ALA A 377 -24.03 26.03 -3.41
N GLU A 378 -24.24 26.68 -4.55
CA GLU A 378 -23.23 26.71 -5.62
C GLU A 378 -22.13 27.74 -5.31
N LEU A 379 -20.86 27.38 -5.58
CA LEU A 379 -19.71 28.22 -5.24
C LEU A 379 -19.81 29.63 -5.85
N ASP A 380 -20.25 29.76 -7.10
CA ASP A 380 -20.41 31.07 -7.74
C ASP A 380 -21.55 31.90 -7.14
N GLU A 381 -22.59 31.28 -6.56
CA GLU A 381 -23.63 31.99 -5.81
C GLU A 381 -23.11 32.50 -4.45
N VAL A 382 -22.31 31.67 -3.75
CA VAL A 382 -21.67 32.05 -2.48
C VAL A 382 -20.63 33.16 -2.70
N LEU A 383 -19.85 33.10 -3.78
CA LEU A 383 -18.90 34.15 -4.16
C LEU A 383 -19.58 35.46 -4.60
N ALA A 384 -20.78 35.39 -5.17
CA ALA A 384 -21.57 36.57 -5.54
C ALA A 384 -22.33 37.20 -4.35
N ALA A 385 -22.38 36.54 -3.19
CA ALA A 385 -22.99 37.08 -1.98
C ALA A 385 -22.12 38.18 -1.33
N VAL A 386 -22.74 38.99 -0.45
CA VAL A 386 -22.02 40.02 0.30
C VAL A 386 -20.97 39.34 1.20
N PRO A 387 -19.70 39.82 1.30
CA PRO A 387 -18.64 39.09 2.00
C PRO A 387 -18.89 38.75 3.47
N SER A 388 -19.78 39.49 4.15
CA SER A 388 -20.22 39.24 5.53
C SER A 388 -21.36 38.23 5.68
N SER A 389 -21.77 37.55 4.60
CA SER A 389 -22.80 36.52 4.64
C SER A 389 -22.24 35.23 5.26
N PRO A 390 -23.00 34.48 6.07
CA PRO A 390 -22.55 33.19 6.58
C PRO A 390 -22.33 32.20 5.42
N VAL A 391 -21.17 31.57 5.41
CA VAL A 391 -20.80 30.53 4.44
C VAL A 391 -21.41 29.19 4.90
N PRO A 392 -22.04 28.40 4.02
CA PRO A 392 -22.51 27.06 4.36
C PRO A 392 -21.37 26.08 4.68
N ASP A 393 -21.61 25.11 5.56
CA ASP A 393 -20.65 24.04 5.89
C ASP A 393 -20.23 23.22 4.66
N VAL A 394 -21.10 23.15 3.64
CA VAL A 394 -20.88 22.42 2.39
C VAL A 394 -21.26 23.30 1.19
N VAL A 395 -20.32 23.49 0.27
CA VAL A 395 -20.47 24.27 -0.97
C VAL A 395 -20.16 23.38 -2.18
N ALA A 396 -20.87 23.53 -3.28
CA ALA A 396 -20.71 22.73 -4.49
C ALA A 396 -20.10 23.52 -5.66
N LEU A 397 -19.06 22.98 -6.29
CA LEU A 397 -18.49 23.45 -7.55
C LEU A 397 -18.91 22.50 -8.68
N TRP A 398 -19.87 22.92 -9.51
CA TRP A 398 -20.35 22.15 -10.65
C TRP A 398 -19.50 22.39 -11.90
N LEU A 399 -18.81 21.37 -12.38
CA LEU A 399 -18.01 21.45 -13.62
C LEU A 399 -18.89 21.27 -14.86
N ARG A 400 -19.77 22.24 -15.14
CA ARG A 400 -20.71 22.20 -16.28
C ARG A 400 -19.99 22.37 -17.63
N PRO A 401 -20.59 21.89 -18.74
CA PRO A 401 -20.16 22.19 -20.12
C PRO A 401 -19.84 23.67 -20.36
N ASP A 402 -20.76 24.56 -19.97
CA ASP A 402 -20.71 25.98 -20.33
C ASP A 402 -19.90 26.85 -19.33
N ALA A 403 -19.53 26.30 -18.16
CA ALA A 403 -18.98 27.08 -17.05
C ALA A 403 -17.46 27.34 -17.13
N ILE A 404 -16.74 26.61 -17.99
CA ILE A 404 -15.26 26.61 -18.03
C ILE A 404 -14.68 27.56 -19.09
N GLY A 405 -15.52 28.36 -19.77
CA GLY A 405 -15.12 29.27 -20.85
C GLY A 405 -15.38 30.77 -20.58
N GLY A 406 -15.74 31.16 -19.36
CA GLY A 406 -16.33 32.47 -19.04
C GLY A 406 -15.47 33.41 -18.21
N THR A 407 -14.35 33.92 -18.75
CA THR A 407 -13.70 35.14 -18.23
C THR A 407 -14.15 36.37 -19.01
N ASP A 408 -15.42 36.76 -18.92
CA ASP A 408 -15.81 38.12 -19.30
C ASP A 408 -16.97 38.69 -18.47
N ASN A 409 -16.90 40.00 -18.24
CA ASN A 409 -17.79 40.72 -17.34
C ASN A 409 -19.14 41.04 -18.01
N GLY A 410 -20.18 40.35 -17.55
CA GLY A 410 -21.55 40.87 -17.52
C GLY A 410 -22.22 41.19 -18.87
N THR A 411 -23.09 40.28 -19.33
CA THR A 411 -24.50 40.66 -19.55
C THR A 411 -25.42 39.45 -19.56
N LYS A 412 -26.56 39.55 -18.87
CA LYS A 412 -27.66 38.60 -19.00
C LYS A 412 -28.32 38.81 -20.37
N ASN A 413 -28.21 37.83 -21.27
CA ASN A 413 -29.27 37.56 -22.24
C ASN A 413 -29.29 36.08 -22.62
N ARG A 414 -30.20 35.36 -21.98
CA ARG A 414 -30.51 33.94 -22.20
C ARG A 414 -31.69 33.87 -23.16
N GLU A 415 -31.43 33.68 -24.45
CA GLU A 415 -32.45 33.20 -25.38
C GLU A 415 -31.83 32.50 -26.60
N ALA A 416 -32.58 31.57 -27.16
CA ALA A 416 -32.10 30.51 -28.03
C ALA A 416 -31.36 30.96 -29.31
N ASN A 417 -30.13 30.47 -29.50
CA ASN A 417 -29.63 30.00 -30.80
C ASN A 417 -28.41 29.10 -30.63
N GLY A 418 -28.43 27.91 -31.23
CA GLY A 418 -27.28 27.00 -31.31
C GLY A 418 -26.28 27.50 -32.34
N GLY A 419 -25.48 28.49 -31.97
CA GLY A 419 -24.45 29.08 -32.83
C GLY A 419 -23.05 28.59 -32.48
N THR A 420 -22.51 27.67 -33.29
CA THR A 420 -21.09 27.30 -33.25
C THR A 420 -20.24 28.53 -33.58
N THR A 421 -19.33 28.94 -32.69
CA THR A 421 -18.32 29.95 -33.00
C THR A 421 -17.31 29.36 -33.97
N VAL A 422 -17.19 29.98 -35.14
CA VAL A 422 -16.31 29.52 -36.22
C VAL A 422 -15.00 30.32 -36.16
N GLY A 423 -13.88 29.62 -35.98
CA GLY A 423 -12.54 30.20 -36.14
C GLY A 423 -12.28 30.64 -37.58
N THR A 424 -11.29 31.53 -37.80
CA THR A 424 -10.95 32.10 -39.11
C THR A 424 -10.45 31.09 -40.17
N ASP A 425 -10.36 29.82 -39.79
CA ASP A 425 -9.92 28.64 -40.54
C ASP A 425 -11.03 27.59 -40.74
N GLY A 426 -12.24 27.80 -40.21
CA GLY A 426 -13.44 27.01 -40.55
C GLY A 426 -13.61 25.67 -39.84
N SER A 427 -12.80 25.36 -38.82
CA SER A 427 -12.96 24.17 -37.98
C SER A 427 -13.89 24.44 -36.78
N PRO A 428 -14.80 23.52 -36.39
CA PRO A 428 -15.63 23.68 -35.20
C PRO A 428 -14.81 23.44 -33.91
N THR A 429 -14.60 24.50 -33.12
CA THR A 429 -13.78 24.53 -31.90
C THR A 429 -14.41 23.84 -30.67
N GLY A 430 -15.39 22.94 -30.87
CA GLY A 430 -16.11 22.24 -29.80
C GLY A 430 -15.56 20.87 -29.41
N ASN A 431 -14.56 20.34 -30.12
CA ASN A 431 -14.16 18.92 -30.08
C ASN A 431 -12.71 18.63 -29.66
N ASP A 432 -11.93 19.63 -29.23
CA ASP A 432 -10.54 19.41 -28.78
C ASP A 432 -10.50 18.87 -27.34
N VAL A 433 -10.46 17.54 -27.21
CA VAL A 433 -10.44 16.84 -25.91
C VAL A 433 -9.19 17.15 -25.08
N PRO A 434 -7.95 17.14 -25.61
CA PRO A 434 -6.77 17.64 -24.90
C PRO A 434 -6.89 19.09 -24.41
N GLU A 435 -7.43 20.01 -25.21
CA GLU A 435 -7.62 21.40 -24.76
C GLU A 435 -8.66 21.48 -23.63
N GLN A 436 -9.78 20.77 -23.74
CA GLN A 436 -10.79 20.68 -22.68
C GLN A 436 -10.22 20.09 -21.38
N ALA A 437 -9.36 19.07 -21.48
CA ALA A 437 -8.64 18.48 -20.37
C ALA A 437 -7.69 19.49 -19.69
N PHE A 438 -6.96 20.29 -20.47
CA PHE A 438 -6.12 21.36 -19.93
C PHE A 438 -6.95 22.46 -19.25
N VAL A 439 -7.93 23.03 -19.95
CA VAL A 439 -8.75 24.15 -19.47
C VAL A 439 -9.50 23.75 -18.19
N THR A 440 -10.06 22.53 -18.13
CA THR A 440 -10.69 22.01 -16.92
C THR A 440 -9.70 21.83 -15.77
N THR A 441 -8.51 21.26 -16.04
CA THR A 441 -7.46 21.09 -15.01
C THR A 441 -7.02 22.44 -14.43
N ALA A 442 -6.79 23.44 -15.28
CA ALA A 442 -6.37 24.78 -14.87
C ALA A 442 -7.46 25.50 -14.06
N ALA A 443 -8.71 25.49 -14.54
CA ALA A 443 -9.84 26.13 -13.86
C ALA A 443 -10.12 25.49 -12.49
N VAL A 444 -10.10 24.15 -12.39
CA VAL A 444 -10.26 23.45 -11.10
C VAL A 444 -9.13 23.82 -10.13
N LEU A 445 -7.88 23.80 -10.59
CA LEU A 445 -6.73 24.19 -9.78
C LEU A 445 -6.86 25.64 -9.25
N GLU A 446 -7.26 26.59 -10.10
CA GLU A 446 -7.47 27.98 -9.72
C GLU A 446 -8.57 28.12 -8.65
N ARG A 447 -9.72 27.47 -8.85
CA ARG A 447 -10.84 27.50 -7.87
C ARG A 447 -10.46 26.86 -6.53
N LEU A 448 -9.70 25.76 -6.55
CA LEU A 448 -9.19 25.12 -5.32
C LEU A 448 -8.17 25.99 -4.58
N ARG A 449 -7.28 26.68 -5.31
CA ARG A 449 -6.34 27.65 -4.72
C ARG A 449 -7.07 28.85 -4.12
N GLY A 450 -8.05 29.41 -4.82
CA GLY A 450 -8.88 30.51 -4.30
C GLY A 450 -9.67 30.12 -3.04
N TRP A 451 -10.22 28.90 -3.01
CA TRP A 451 -10.91 28.34 -1.85
C TRP A 451 -9.99 28.16 -0.62
N LEU A 452 -8.72 27.81 -0.82
CA LEU A 452 -7.75 27.66 0.27
C LEU A 452 -7.21 29.00 0.77
N ALA A 453 -7.14 30.03 -0.09
CA ALA A 453 -6.60 31.35 0.24
C ALA A 453 -7.61 32.28 0.94
N ASP A 454 -8.90 31.95 0.95
CA ASP A 454 -9.96 32.78 1.53
C ASP A 454 -10.46 32.16 2.85
N GLU A 455 -10.09 32.79 3.95
CA GLU A 455 -10.35 32.35 5.33
C GLU A 455 -11.84 32.14 5.63
N ARG A 456 -12.74 32.79 4.89
CA ARG A 456 -14.19 32.60 5.04
C ARG A 456 -14.63 31.16 4.79
N PHE A 457 -13.85 30.39 4.02
CA PHE A 457 -14.09 28.99 3.71
C PHE A 457 -13.31 28.01 4.61
N ALA A 458 -12.60 28.48 5.65
CA ALA A 458 -11.73 27.64 6.48
C ALA A 458 -12.46 26.45 7.13
N ALA A 459 -13.67 26.69 7.65
CA ALA A 459 -14.52 25.67 8.27
C ALA A 459 -15.42 24.90 7.27
N SER A 460 -15.44 25.29 5.99
CA SER A 460 -16.32 24.72 4.98
C SER A 460 -15.64 23.63 4.15
N ARG A 461 -16.44 22.70 3.64
CA ARG A 461 -16.04 21.64 2.71
C ARG A 461 -16.54 21.91 1.29
N LEU A 462 -15.64 21.86 0.31
CA LEU A 462 -15.98 22.01 -1.11
C LEU A 462 -16.23 20.64 -1.75
N VAL A 463 -17.37 20.49 -2.41
CA VAL A 463 -17.75 19.32 -3.20
C VAL A 463 -17.60 19.66 -4.68
N VAL A 464 -16.63 19.04 -5.35
CA VAL A 464 -16.49 19.17 -6.81
C VAL A 464 -17.39 18.15 -7.48
N VAL A 465 -18.33 18.63 -8.30
CA VAL A 465 -19.32 17.79 -8.98
C VAL A 465 -18.97 17.68 -10.46
N THR A 466 -18.62 16.47 -10.90
CA THR A 466 -18.40 16.11 -12.31
C THR A 466 -19.60 15.38 -12.88
N GLN A 467 -19.68 15.28 -14.22
CA GLN A 467 -20.65 14.43 -14.90
C GLN A 467 -19.93 13.45 -15.84
N ASN A 468 -20.23 12.15 -15.70
CA ASN A 468 -19.68 11.05 -16.50
C ASN A 468 -18.14 11.07 -16.66
N ALA A 469 -17.40 11.64 -15.69
CA ALA A 469 -15.95 11.79 -15.75
C ALA A 469 -15.18 10.50 -15.37
N VAL A 470 -15.84 9.54 -14.71
CA VAL A 470 -15.23 8.27 -14.27
C VAL A 470 -16.04 7.05 -14.67
N HIS A 471 -15.35 5.94 -14.98
CA HIS A 471 -15.97 4.66 -15.31
C HIS A 471 -16.41 3.90 -14.04
N ALA A 472 -17.37 4.48 -13.33
CA ALA A 472 -18.02 3.86 -12.18
C ALA A 472 -19.18 2.97 -12.62
N VAL A 473 -18.92 1.67 -12.74
CA VAL A 473 -19.91 0.62 -12.99
C VAL A 473 -19.84 -0.43 -11.88
N GLN A 474 -20.98 -1.02 -11.50
CA GLN A 474 -20.98 -2.14 -10.58
C GLN A 474 -20.54 -3.40 -11.34
N ALA A 475 -19.66 -4.22 -10.76
CA ALA A 475 -19.22 -5.47 -11.38
C ALA A 475 -20.35 -6.52 -11.41
N VAL A 476 -21.22 -6.47 -12.41
CA VAL A 476 -22.26 -7.49 -12.67
C VAL A 476 -21.64 -8.66 -13.42
N ARG A 477 -21.11 -9.66 -12.69
CA ARG A 477 -20.50 -10.87 -13.26
C ARG A 477 -21.52 -11.88 -13.80
N ALA A 478 -22.18 -11.52 -14.89
CA ALA A 478 -22.72 -12.50 -15.84
C ALA A 478 -22.25 -12.12 -17.24
N ALA A 479 -21.52 -13.00 -17.91
CA ALA A 479 -20.84 -12.74 -19.19
C ALA A 479 -21.77 -12.37 -20.37
N HIS A 480 -23.08 -12.37 -20.15
CA HIS A 480 -24.11 -11.98 -21.11
C HIS A 480 -25.17 -11.02 -20.53
N ALA A 481 -24.98 -10.50 -19.31
CA ALA A 481 -25.84 -9.45 -18.77
C ALA A 481 -25.34 -8.09 -19.25
N VAL A 482 -26.18 -7.37 -19.99
CA VAL A 482 -26.02 -5.92 -20.14
C VAL A 482 -26.24 -5.32 -18.75
N ASP A 483 -25.20 -4.70 -18.17
CA ASP A 483 -25.35 -3.97 -16.91
C ASP A 483 -26.40 -2.86 -17.08
N PRO A 484 -27.54 -2.89 -16.37
CA PRO A 484 -28.53 -1.82 -16.41
C PRO A 484 -28.03 -0.53 -15.75
N ALA A 485 -26.80 -0.49 -15.22
CA ALA A 485 -26.08 0.71 -14.79
C ALA A 485 -24.98 1.15 -15.78
N ARG A 486 -24.80 0.49 -16.93
CA ARG A 486 -23.94 1.02 -18.00
C ARG A 486 -24.48 2.41 -18.39
N PRO A 487 -23.64 3.47 -18.40
CA PRO A 487 -24.08 4.76 -18.91
C PRO A 487 -24.33 4.64 -20.41
N ASP A 488 -25.45 5.20 -20.87
CA ASP A 488 -25.76 5.30 -22.30
C ASP A 488 -24.92 6.41 -22.98
N GLU A 489 -24.30 7.27 -22.17
CA GLU A 489 -23.40 8.35 -22.57
C GLU A 489 -21.91 7.93 -22.46
N PRO A 490 -21.03 8.42 -23.36
CA PRO A 490 -19.59 8.20 -23.27
C PRO A 490 -18.96 8.95 -22.07
N LEU A 491 -17.78 8.52 -21.65
CA LEU A 491 -16.99 9.21 -20.63
C LEU A 491 -16.59 10.63 -21.09
N ASP A 492 -16.74 11.61 -20.20
CA ASP A 492 -16.22 12.96 -20.40
C ASP A 492 -14.72 13.00 -20.11
N LEU A 493 -13.94 12.73 -21.17
CA LEU A 493 -12.47 12.77 -21.12
C LEU A 493 -11.91 14.18 -20.85
N GLY A 494 -12.67 15.24 -21.15
CA GLY A 494 -12.27 16.62 -20.83
C GLY A 494 -12.37 16.92 -19.34
N ARG A 495 -13.29 16.27 -18.63
CA ARG A 495 -13.52 16.45 -17.18
C ARG A 495 -12.87 15.40 -16.29
N ALA A 496 -12.54 14.22 -16.82
CA ALA A 496 -11.79 13.18 -16.10
C ALA A 496 -10.55 13.70 -15.33
N PRO A 497 -9.69 14.59 -15.88
CA PRO A 497 -8.50 15.10 -15.17
C PRO A 497 -8.80 15.80 -13.83
N ALA A 498 -10.00 16.37 -13.65
CA ALA A 498 -10.39 17.07 -12.43
C ALA A 498 -10.30 16.15 -11.19
N TRP A 499 -10.60 14.86 -11.35
CA TRP A 499 -10.48 13.87 -10.26
C TRP A 499 -9.03 13.74 -9.77
N GLY A 500 -8.04 13.83 -10.65
CA GLY A 500 -6.63 13.81 -10.26
C GLY A 500 -6.23 15.06 -9.45
N VAL A 501 -6.72 16.24 -9.84
CA VAL A 501 -6.49 17.49 -9.10
C VAL A 501 -7.15 17.44 -7.71
N VAL A 502 -8.40 16.98 -7.63
CA VAL A 502 -9.13 16.92 -6.35
C VAL A 502 -8.54 15.87 -5.41
N ARG A 503 -8.07 14.72 -5.91
CA ARG A 503 -7.33 13.74 -5.09
C ARG A 503 -6.04 14.32 -4.51
N ALA A 504 -5.30 15.10 -5.28
CA ALA A 504 -4.13 15.82 -4.77
C ALA A 504 -4.55 16.82 -3.69
N ALA A 505 -5.59 17.61 -3.92
CA ALA A 505 -6.14 18.56 -2.95
C ALA A 505 -6.61 17.89 -1.65
N GLN A 506 -7.21 16.69 -1.73
CA GLN A 506 -7.65 15.87 -0.60
C GLN A 506 -6.48 15.31 0.21
N ALA A 507 -5.45 14.82 -0.46
CA ALA A 507 -4.23 14.32 0.19
C ALA A 507 -3.42 15.46 0.83
N GLU A 508 -3.42 16.63 0.21
CA GLU A 508 -2.78 17.84 0.75
C GLU A 508 -3.57 18.46 1.91
N ASN A 509 -4.92 18.47 1.83
CA ASN A 509 -5.80 19.10 2.82
C ASN A 509 -6.97 18.16 3.18
N PRO A 510 -6.73 17.18 4.09
CA PRO A 510 -7.75 16.22 4.51
C PRO A 510 -9.04 16.90 5.00
N GLY A 511 -10.19 16.31 4.65
CA GLY A 511 -11.52 16.80 5.07
C GLY A 511 -12.06 18.02 4.32
N ARG A 512 -11.21 18.89 3.75
CA ARG A 512 -11.64 20.13 3.05
C ARG A 512 -12.31 19.90 1.69
N PHE A 513 -12.09 18.74 1.05
CA PHE A 513 -12.53 18.46 -0.32
C PHE A 513 -13.22 17.11 -0.49
N MET A 514 -14.25 17.06 -1.34
CA MET A 514 -14.94 15.85 -1.79
C MET A 514 -15.13 15.92 -3.32
N VAL A 515 -15.13 14.79 -4.02
CA VAL A 515 -15.51 14.71 -5.44
C VAL A 515 -16.69 13.75 -5.62
N VAL A 516 -17.70 14.19 -6.38
CA VAL A 516 -18.87 13.38 -6.74
C VAL A 516 -19.10 13.43 -8.24
N ASP A 517 -19.16 12.27 -8.88
CA ASP A 517 -19.50 12.16 -10.30
C ASP A 517 -20.95 11.71 -10.50
N VAL A 518 -21.75 12.46 -11.25
CA VAL A 518 -23.15 12.12 -11.56
C VAL A 518 -23.31 11.63 -13.01
N ASP A 519 -24.37 10.88 -13.28
CA ASP A 519 -24.75 10.46 -14.65
C ASP A 519 -25.79 11.37 -15.31
N GLY A 520 -26.01 12.57 -14.77
CA GLY A 520 -27.04 13.51 -15.25
C GLY A 520 -28.49 13.10 -14.96
N SER A 521 -28.76 11.89 -14.44
CA SER A 521 -30.13 11.45 -14.15
C SER A 521 -30.75 12.24 -13.00
N THR A 522 -32.06 12.48 -13.08
CA THR A 522 -32.81 13.21 -12.03
C THR A 522 -32.79 12.46 -10.70
N GLU A 523 -32.64 11.14 -10.72
CA GLU A 523 -32.42 10.26 -9.57
C GLU A 523 -31.07 10.56 -8.90
N SER A 524 -29.97 10.61 -9.65
CA SER A 524 -28.63 10.93 -9.12
C SER A 524 -28.56 12.35 -8.57
N VAL A 525 -29.14 13.35 -9.26
CA VAL A 525 -29.17 14.73 -8.76
C VAL A 525 -29.97 14.84 -7.46
N ARG A 526 -31.07 14.09 -7.29
CA ARG A 526 -31.83 14.02 -6.02
C ARG A 526 -31.07 13.29 -4.90
N ALA A 527 -30.23 12.31 -5.22
CA ALA A 527 -29.45 11.56 -4.25
C ALA A 527 -28.19 12.33 -3.75
N LEU A 528 -27.75 13.37 -4.46
CA LEU A 528 -26.49 14.08 -4.20
C LEU A 528 -26.33 14.59 -2.75
N PRO A 529 -27.31 15.27 -2.11
CA PRO A 529 -27.13 15.74 -0.72
C PRO A 529 -26.95 14.59 0.28
N ALA A 530 -27.69 13.49 0.12
CA ALA A 530 -27.58 12.31 0.98
C ALA A 530 -26.24 11.58 0.76
N ALA A 531 -25.74 11.52 -0.47
CA ALA A 531 -24.42 10.97 -0.78
C ALA A 531 -23.29 11.79 -0.12
N VAL A 532 -23.35 13.12 -0.22
CA VAL A 532 -22.37 14.02 0.43
C VAL A 532 -22.40 13.92 1.96
N ALA A 533 -23.58 13.68 2.54
CA ALA A 533 -23.73 13.44 3.98
C ALA A 533 -23.09 12.12 4.45
N ALA A 534 -22.87 11.15 3.57
CA ALA A 534 -22.21 9.87 3.92
C ALA A 534 -20.69 10.01 4.19
N GLY A 535 -20.07 11.14 3.86
CA GLY A 535 -18.69 11.46 4.25
C GLY A 535 -17.58 10.75 3.48
N GLU A 536 -17.90 9.96 2.46
CA GLU A 536 -16.90 9.32 1.58
C GLU A 536 -16.27 10.34 0.61
N PRO A 537 -14.94 10.45 0.52
CA PRO A 537 -14.28 11.53 -0.22
C PRO A 537 -14.43 11.43 -1.74
N GLU A 538 -14.73 10.23 -2.26
CA GLU A 538 -14.93 9.93 -3.67
C GLU A 538 -16.23 9.14 -3.84
N ILE A 539 -17.21 9.68 -4.58
CA ILE A 539 -18.50 9.02 -4.84
C ILE A 539 -18.83 9.10 -6.34
N ALA A 540 -19.43 8.05 -6.89
CA ALA A 540 -20.13 8.11 -8.16
C ALA A 540 -21.62 7.77 -7.97
N LEU A 541 -22.49 8.59 -8.54
CA LEU A 541 -23.94 8.40 -8.55
C LEU A 541 -24.37 7.90 -9.93
N ARG A 542 -24.99 6.72 -9.96
CA ARG A 542 -25.50 6.05 -11.16
C ARG A 542 -26.95 5.64 -10.95
N ARG A 543 -27.87 6.26 -11.70
CA ARG A 543 -29.33 6.11 -11.60
C ARG A 543 -29.82 6.19 -10.14
N GLY A 544 -29.29 7.15 -9.38
CA GLY A 544 -29.59 7.37 -7.96
C GLY A 544 -28.85 6.47 -6.96
N ARG A 545 -27.99 5.54 -7.40
CA ARG A 545 -27.21 4.66 -6.51
C ARG A 545 -25.82 5.23 -6.28
N ALA A 546 -25.43 5.37 -5.01
CA ALA A 546 -24.08 5.77 -4.62
C ALA A 546 -23.11 4.57 -4.67
N LEU A 547 -22.01 4.75 -5.38
CA LEU A 547 -20.88 3.84 -5.50
C LEU A 547 -19.62 4.53 -4.98
N VAL A 548 -18.75 3.80 -4.29
CA VAL A 548 -17.46 4.31 -3.80
C VAL A 548 -16.30 3.44 -4.32
N PRO A 549 -15.14 4.02 -4.66
CA PRO A 549 -14.03 3.27 -5.21
C PRO A 549 -13.20 2.62 -4.10
N ARG A 550 -12.73 1.39 -4.34
CA ARG A 550 -11.84 0.61 -3.48
C ARG A 550 -10.84 -0.17 -4.34
N LEU A 551 -9.61 -0.40 -3.85
CA LEU A 551 -8.73 -1.40 -4.46
C LEU A 551 -9.21 -2.81 -4.09
N SER A 552 -9.19 -3.69 -5.08
CA SER A 552 -9.36 -5.14 -4.92
C SER A 552 -8.21 -5.85 -5.62
N ARG A 553 -7.79 -7.02 -5.12
CA ARG A 553 -6.77 -7.86 -5.77
C ARG A 553 -7.32 -8.40 -7.10
N VAL A 554 -6.46 -8.49 -8.11
CA VAL A 554 -6.77 -9.16 -9.38
C VAL A 554 -6.36 -10.64 -9.25
N GLY A 555 -7.26 -11.55 -9.60
CA GLY A 555 -6.94 -12.99 -9.65
C GLY A 555 -6.04 -13.33 -10.84
N ALA A 556 -5.38 -14.50 -10.79
CA ALA A 556 -4.65 -15.03 -11.94
C ALA A 556 -5.57 -15.18 -13.16
N ALA A 557 -5.03 -14.93 -14.35
CA ALA A 557 -5.76 -14.96 -15.61
C ALA A 557 -4.84 -15.38 -16.76
N ASP A 558 -5.35 -16.23 -17.65
CA ASP A 558 -4.55 -16.95 -18.65
C ASP A 558 -4.70 -16.40 -20.09
N GLY A 559 -4.98 -15.09 -20.25
CA GLY A 559 -5.37 -14.52 -21.56
C GLY A 559 -4.79 -13.14 -21.88
N GLY A 560 -3.58 -13.10 -22.44
CA GLY A 560 -2.93 -11.87 -22.93
C GLY A 560 -3.09 -11.60 -24.43
N PRO A 561 -2.63 -10.42 -24.93
CA PRO A 561 -2.53 -10.14 -26.35
C PRO A 561 -1.53 -11.08 -27.02
N SER A 562 -1.80 -11.47 -28.27
CA SER A 562 -0.84 -12.25 -29.06
C SER A 562 0.26 -11.34 -29.62
N TRP A 563 1.51 -11.74 -29.38
CA TRP A 563 2.72 -11.13 -29.93
C TRP A 563 3.30 -12.08 -30.99
N ASP A 564 2.70 -12.12 -32.18
CA ASP A 564 3.10 -13.04 -33.26
C ASP A 564 4.47 -12.74 -33.91
N GLY A 565 5.15 -11.68 -33.45
CA GLY A 565 6.46 -11.23 -33.93
C GLY A 565 6.47 -10.63 -35.33
N SER A 566 5.35 -10.65 -36.06
CA SER A 566 5.26 -10.24 -37.47
C SER A 566 5.04 -8.73 -37.67
N GLY A 567 4.34 -8.10 -36.72
CA GLY A 567 4.04 -6.67 -36.73
C GLY A 567 5.08 -5.79 -36.06
N THR A 568 4.95 -4.48 -36.28
CA THR A 568 5.74 -3.43 -35.62
C THR A 568 5.08 -2.99 -34.32
N VAL A 569 5.88 -2.86 -33.26
CA VAL A 569 5.45 -2.31 -31.96
C VAL A 569 6.05 -0.91 -31.76
N LEU A 570 5.19 0.09 -31.55
CA LEU A 570 5.59 1.48 -31.24
C LEU A 570 5.73 1.65 -29.73
N VAL A 571 6.90 2.10 -29.26
CA VAL A 571 7.12 2.51 -27.86
C VAL A 571 7.45 4.00 -27.82
N THR A 572 6.49 4.84 -27.44
CA THR A 572 6.76 6.28 -27.22
C THR A 572 7.39 6.47 -25.85
N GLY A 573 8.45 7.27 -25.74
CA GLY A 573 9.32 7.26 -24.56
C GLY A 573 10.26 6.06 -24.54
N GLY A 574 10.41 5.32 -25.65
CA GLY A 574 11.13 4.04 -25.73
C GLY A 574 12.64 4.08 -25.41
N THR A 575 13.24 5.26 -25.31
CA THR A 575 14.64 5.46 -24.85
C THR A 575 14.74 5.98 -23.41
N GLY A 576 13.61 6.18 -22.71
CA GLY A 576 13.58 6.45 -21.27
C GLY A 576 13.66 5.15 -20.46
N MET A 577 13.86 5.24 -19.14
CA MET A 577 14.08 4.08 -18.26
C MET A 577 13.04 2.96 -18.47
N LEU A 578 11.75 3.23 -18.19
CA LEU A 578 10.68 2.24 -18.32
C LEU A 578 10.47 1.79 -19.76
N GLY A 579 10.52 2.72 -20.72
CA GLY A 579 10.38 2.39 -22.15
C GLY A 579 11.48 1.44 -22.65
N ALA A 580 12.71 1.60 -22.16
CA ALA A 580 13.84 0.75 -22.50
C ALA A 580 13.81 -0.62 -21.78
N LEU A 581 13.25 -0.70 -20.57
CA LEU A 581 13.00 -1.99 -19.89
C LEU A 581 11.93 -2.79 -20.64
N VAL A 582 10.79 -2.16 -20.96
CA VAL A 582 9.70 -2.78 -21.70
C VAL A 582 10.13 -3.18 -23.12
N ALA A 583 10.93 -2.36 -23.80
CA ALA A 583 11.46 -2.71 -25.12
C ALA A 583 12.32 -3.98 -25.11
N ARG A 584 13.11 -4.22 -24.04
CA ARG A 584 13.85 -5.49 -23.87
C ARG A 584 12.91 -6.66 -23.61
N HIS A 585 12.00 -6.49 -22.66
CA HIS A 585 11.01 -7.49 -22.27
C HIS A 585 10.19 -7.99 -23.46
N LEU A 586 9.73 -7.07 -24.31
CA LEU A 586 8.99 -7.39 -25.53
C LEU A 586 9.80 -8.24 -26.53
N VAL A 587 11.12 -8.06 -26.63
CA VAL A 587 11.99 -8.83 -27.54
C VAL A 587 12.35 -10.20 -26.97
N VAL A 588 12.64 -10.26 -25.67
CA VAL A 588 13.10 -11.47 -24.99
C VAL A 588 11.95 -12.42 -24.69
N GLU A 589 10.93 -11.96 -23.95
CA GLU A 589 9.83 -12.81 -23.48
C GLU A 589 8.70 -12.94 -24.53
N HIS A 590 8.35 -11.83 -25.18
CA HIS A 590 7.25 -11.78 -26.16
C HIS A 590 7.70 -11.91 -27.62
N GLY A 591 9.00 -12.14 -27.86
CA GLY A 591 9.55 -12.47 -29.18
C GLY A 591 9.41 -11.39 -30.26
N VAL A 592 9.08 -10.13 -29.91
CA VAL A 592 8.86 -9.02 -30.84
C VAL A 592 10.10 -8.74 -31.69
N ARG A 593 9.93 -8.63 -33.02
CA ARG A 593 11.05 -8.47 -33.97
C ARG A 593 11.16 -7.11 -34.64
N HIS A 594 10.14 -6.25 -34.52
CA HIS A 594 10.13 -4.92 -35.12
C HIS A 594 9.73 -3.88 -34.08
N LEU A 595 10.69 -3.06 -33.64
CA LEU A 595 10.50 -2.02 -32.65
C LEU A 595 10.65 -0.63 -33.27
N LEU A 596 9.66 0.23 -33.05
CA LEU A 596 9.73 1.66 -33.34
C LEU A 596 9.82 2.41 -32.01
N LEU A 597 11.01 2.86 -31.63
CA LEU A 597 11.25 3.59 -30.38
C LEU A 597 11.20 5.10 -30.68
N ALA A 598 10.14 5.75 -30.25
CA ALA A 598 9.87 7.16 -30.55
C ALA A 598 10.09 8.05 -29.32
N GLY A 599 10.67 9.23 -29.53
CA GLY A 599 10.75 10.28 -28.50
C GLY A 599 11.43 11.54 -29.02
N ARG A 600 11.27 12.66 -28.31
CA ARG A 600 11.71 14.01 -28.77
C ARG A 600 13.17 14.11 -29.23
N ARG A 601 14.07 13.28 -28.68
CA ARG A 601 15.51 13.25 -29.03
C ARG A 601 15.88 12.15 -30.05
N GLY A 602 15.00 11.19 -30.33
CA GLY A 602 15.29 10.07 -31.23
C GLY A 602 16.62 9.38 -30.93
N ALA A 603 17.48 9.26 -31.96
CA ALA A 603 18.81 8.67 -31.86
C ALA A 603 19.79 9.48 -30.99
N ASP A 604 19.56 10.78 -30.78
CA ASP A 604 20.38 11.66 -29.96
C ASP A 604 20.04 11.56 -28.44
N ALA A 605 19.12 10.68 -28.06
CA ALA A 605 18.84 10.42 -26.65
C ALA A 605 20.03 9.67 -25.99
N PRO A 606 20.46 10.07 -24.77
CA PRO A 606 21.52 9.38 -24.04
C PRO A 606 21.26 7.87 -23.94
N GLY A 607 22.24 7.07 -24.34
CA GLY A 607 22.15 5.61 -24.31
C GLY A 607 21.34 4.96 -25.45
N ALA A 608 20.65 5.71 -26.32
CA ALA A 608 19.78 5.13 -27.35
C ALA A 608 20.53 4.25 -28.37
N GLY A 609 21.74 4.65 -28.79
CA GLY A 609 22.59 3.82 -29.65
C GLY A 609 22.99 2.49 -29.01
N ARG A 610 23.26 2.48 -27.69
CA ARG A 610 23.57 1.26 -26.92
C ARG A 610 22.34 0.35 -26.84
N LEU A 611 21.18 0.89 -26.49
CA LEU A 611 19.91 0.18 -26.44
C LEU A 611 19.56 -0.44 -27.82
N SER A 612 19.72 0.33 -28.90
CA SER A 612 19.46 -0.16 -30.25
C SER A 612 20.39 -1.31 -30.64
N ALA A 613 21.69 -1.23 -30.32
CA ALA A 613 22.64 -2.29 -30.59
C ALA A 613 22.34 -3.57 -29.79
N GLU A 614 21.99 -3.41 -28.51
CA GLU A 614 21.60 -4.50 -27.61
C GLU A 614 20.35 -5.24 -28.09
N LEU A 615 19.26 -4.51 -28.39
CA LEU A 615 18.03 -5.08 -28.93
C LEU A 615 18.25 -5.72 -30.32
N THR A 616 19.19 -5.19 -31.11
CA THR A 616 19.58 -5.80 -32.40
C THR A 616 20.33 -7.11 -32.20
N ALA A 617 21.20 -7.21 -31.18
CA ALA A 617 21.88 -8.45 -30.81
C ALA A 617 20.90 -9.52 -30.28
N LEU A 618 19.81 -9.10 -29.63
CA LEU A 618 18.68 -9.96 -29.23
C LEU A 618 17.74 -10.34 -30.42
N GLY A 619 18.06 -9.88 -31.63
CA GLY A 619 17.39 -10.26 -32.86
C GLY A 619 16.15 -9.44 -33.20
N ALA A 620 16.05 -8.18 -32.75
CA ALA A 620 15.03 -7.22 -33.19
C ALA A 620 15.58 -6.21 -34.20
N THR A 621 14.76 -5.78 -35.15
CA THR A 621 15.02 -4.57 -35.96
C THR A 621 14.50 -3.36 -35.19
N VAL A 622 15.39 -2.42 -34.86
CA VAL A 622 15.04 -1.20 -34.12
C VAL A 622 15.09 0.02 -35.03
N THR A 623 14.03 0.83 -35.00
CA THR A 623 13.99 2.18 -35.57
C THR A 623 13.92 3.21 -34.45
N LEU A 624 14.93 4.07 -34.35
CA LEU A 624 14.95 5.21 -33.41
C LEU A 624 14.37 6.44 -34.12
N ALA A 625 13.25 6.98 -33.62
CA ALA A 625 12.55 8.10 -34.24
C ALA A 625 12.53 9.35 -33.36
N ALA A 626 12.99 10.48 -33.90
CA ALA A 626 12.83 11.79 -33.28
C ALA A 626 11.40 12.29 -33.54
N CYS A 627 10.52 12.15 -32.53
CA CYS A 627 9.12 12.54 -32.62
C CYS A 627 8.57 12.94 -31.25
N ASP A 628 7.84 14.05 -31.18
CA ASP A 628 6.96 14.36 -30.05
C ASP A 628 5.59 13.74 -30.35
N ALA A 629 5.06 12.88 -29.46
CA ALA A 629 3.74 12.27 -29.69
C ALA A 629 2.60 13.30 -29.58
N ALA A 630 2.85 14.42 -28.89
CA ALA A 630 1.93 15.55 -28.80
C ALA A 630 1.87 16.40 -30.08
N ASP A 631 2.84 16.25 -30.99
CA ASP A 631 2.76 16.81 -32.33
C ASP A 631 2.03 15.80 -33.23
N ARG A 632 0.77 16.11 -33.53
CA ARG A 632 -0.13 15.22 -34.27
C ARG A 632 0.37 14.93 -35.69
N ASP A 633 0.93 15.94 -36.36
CA ASP A 633 1.33 15.83 -37.75
C ASP A 633 2.69 15.12 -37.87
N ALA A 634 3.62 15.38 -36.94
CA ALA A 634 4.85 14.61 -36.83
C ALA A 634 4.58 13.13 -36.50
N LEU A 635 3.63 12.84 -35.60
CA LEU A 635 3.24 11.47 -35.26
C LEU A 635 2.53 10.77 -36.43
N ALA A 636 1.67 11.48 -37.19
CA ALA A 636 1.06 10.93 -38.40
C ALA A 636 2.12 10.58 -39.45
N ALA A 637 3.03 11.51 -39.75
CA ALA A 637 4.14 11.28 -40.66
C ALA A 637 5.04 10.10 -40.22
N LEU A 638 5.26 9.93 -38.90
CA LEU A 638 5.98 8.78 -38.37
C LEU A 638 5.21 7.46 -38.58
N LEU A 639 3.90 7.44 -38.31
CA LEU A 639 3.05 6.26 -38.46
C LEU A 639 2.88 5.82 -39.92
N ASP A 640 3.07 6.74 -40.87
CA ASP A 640 3.12 6.46 -42.32
C ASP A 640 4.46 5.85 -42.77
N THR A 641 5.53 5.91 -41.96
CA THR A 641 6.79 5.19 -42.26
C THR A 641 6.74 3.69 -41.95
N VAL A 642 5.72 3.23 -41.22
CA VAL A 642 5.56 1.82 -40.84
C VAL A 642 5.26 0.97 -42.08
N PRO A 643 6.10 0.00 -42.47
CA PRO A 643 5.92 -0.73 -43.72
C PRO A 643 4.69 -1.65 -43.71
N ALA A 644 4.00 -1.74 -44.85
CA ALA A 644 2.76 -2.52 -45.00
C ALA A 644 2.96 -4.05 -44.89
N ASP A 645 4.17 -4.55 -45.09
CA ASP A 645 4.57 -5.95 -44.88
C ASP A 645 4.71 -6.34 -43.39
N ARG A 646 4.77 -5.35 -42.50
CA ARG A 646 4.95 -5.49 -41.03
C ARG A 646 4.16 -4.41 -40.29
N PRO A 647 2.83 -4.40 -40.43
CA PRO A 647 1.97 -3.32 -39.98
C PRO A 647 2.13 -3.05 -38.47
N LEU A 648 1.72 -1.86 -38.03
CA LEU A 648 1.68 -1.54 -36.60
C LEU A 648 0.64 -2.43 -35.91
N THR A 649 1.07 -3.30 -35.00
CA THR A 649 0.20 -4.23 -34.26
C THR A 649 0.07 -3.86 -32.78
N ALA A 650 0.98 -3.07 -32.21
CA ALA A 650 0.83 -2.60 -30.84
C ALA A 650 1.44 -1.22 -30.58
N VAL A 651 0.90 -0.55 -29.56
CA VAL A 651 1.37 0.75 -29.04
C VAL A 651 1.63 0.62 -27.55
N VAL A 652 2.77 1.11 -27.08
CA VAL A 652 3.11 1.30 -25.68
C VAL A 652 3.45 2.78 -25.45
N HIS A 653 2.59 3.47 -24.72
CA HIS A 653 2.76 4.88 -24.38
C HIS A 653 3.44 5.00 -23.01
N ALA A 654 4.77 5.00 -23.02
CA ALA A 654 5.64 5.22 -21.86
C ALA A 654 6.25 6.64 -21.83
N ALA A 655 5.66 7.59 -22.56
CA ALA A 655 6.09 8.99 -22.54
C ALA A 655 5.49 9.71 -21.33
N GLY A 656 6.29 10.56 -20.69
CA GLY A 656 5.87 11.36 -19.56
C GLY A 656 6.96 12.34 -19.12
N VAL A 657 6.54 13.42 -18.48
CA VAL A 657 7.39 14.29 -17.67
C VAL A 657 6.68 14.58 -16.36
N MET A 658 7.44 14.76 -15.29
CA MET A 658 6.92 15.17 -13.98
C MET A 658 7.23 16.65 -13.74
N ALA A 659 6.38 17.33 -12.97
CA ALA A 659 6.58 18.70 -12.50
C ALA A 659 5.86 18.86 -11.15
N ASN A 660 6.25 18.00 -10.20
CA ASN A 660 5.63 17.89 -8.89
C ASN A 660 5.78 19.20 -8.08
N GLY A 661 4.87 19.38 -7.13
CA GLY A 661 4.72 20.57 -6.29
C GLY A 661 3.31 20.64 -5.73
N VAL A 662 3.17 21.20 -4.52
CA VAL A 662 1.87 21.39 -3.84
C VAL A 662 0.93 22.29 -4.66
N LEU A 663 -0.38 22.24 -4.40
CA LEU A 663 -1.40 22.98 -5.15
C LEU A 663 -1.07 24.48 -5.32
N ALA A 664 -0.48 25.11 -4.30
CA ALA A 664 -0.10 26.53 -4.33
C ALA A 664 0.95 26.84 -5.42
N ASP A 665 1.89 25.93 -5.67
CA ASP A 665 3.04 26.10 -6.56
C ASP A 665 2.75 25.70 -8.01
N GLN A 666 1.53 25.23 -8.29
CA GLN A 666 1.15 24.77 -9.61
C GLN A 666 0.70 25.93 -10.51
N THR A 667 1.37 26.10 -11.64
CA THR A 667 1.07 27.13 -12.65
C THR A 667 0.48 26.50 -13.92
N PRO A 668 -0.28 27.26 -14.74
CA PRO A 668 -0.80 26.76 -16.01
C PRO A 668 0.28 26.19 -16.94
N GLU A 669 1.50 26.75 -16.93
CA GLU A 669 2.63 26.29 -17.75
C GLU A 669 3.19 24.95 -17.25
N ARG A 670 3.25 24.75 -15.92
CA ARG A 670 3.62 23.46 -15.31
C ARG A 670 2.58 22.39 -15.65
N VAL A 671 1.29 22.73 -15.52
CA VAL A 671 0.16 21.87 -15.89
C VAL A 671 0.24 21.48 -17.37
N ARG A 672 0.30 22.46 -18.29
CA ARG A 672 0.36 22.21 -19.75
C ARG A 672 1.55 21.34 -20.14
N ARG A 673 2.72 21.55 -19.52
CA ARG A 673 3.94 20.77 -19.79
C ARG A 673 3.76 19.28 -19.47
N VAL A 674 3.14 18.97 -18.34
CA VAL A 674 2.88 17.58 -17.92
C VAL A 674 1.80 16.96 -18.79
N LEU A 675 0.65 17.63 -18.93
CA LEU A 675 -0.48 17.16 -19.73
C LEU A 675 -0.05 16.87 -21.17
N ARG A 676 0.69 17.78 -21.84
CA ARG A 676 1.15 17.59 -23.23
C ARG A 676 1.78 16.22 -23.46
N SER A 677 2.64 15.76 -22.55
CA SER A 677 3.39 14.51 -22.74
C SER A 677 2.53 13.24 -22.67
N LYS A 678 1.37 13.29 -21.99
CA LYS A 678 0.49 12.15 -21.69
C LYS A 678 -0.88 12.29 -22.36
N VAL A 679 -1.57 13.41 -22.15
CA VAL A 679 -2.91 13.70 -22.67
C VAL A 679 -2.88 13.85 -24.19
N ASP A 680 -2.22 14.89 -24.71
CA ASP A 680 -2.14 15.18 -26.15
C ASP A 680 -1.51 13.99 -26.89
N GLY A 681 -0.43 13.43 -26.33
CA GLY A 681 0.26 12.25 -26.86
C GLY A 681 -0.62 11.01 -26.99
N ALA A 682 -1.33 10.61 -25.93
CA ALA A 682 -2.22 9.45 -25.96
C ALA A 682 -3.48 9.71 -26.80
N TRP A 683 -3.98 10.94 -26.85
CA TRP A 683 -5.10 11.31 -27.71
C TRP A 683 -4.75 11.25 -29.20
N ASN A 684 -3.59 11.80 -29.60
CA ASN A 684 -3.10 11.69 -30.97
C ASN A 684 -2.87 10.21 -31.36
N LEU A 685 -2.27 9.42 -30.46
CA LEU A 685 -2.15 7.97 -30.65
C LEU A 685 -3.52 7.28 -30.78
N HIS A 686 -4.54 7.71 -30.03
CA HIS A 686 -5.89 7.16 -30.15
C HIS A 686 -6.51 7.45 -31.52
N GLU A 687 -6.52 8.73 -31.94
CA GLU A 687 -7.07 9.17 -33.22
C GLU A 687 -6.37 8.48 -34.41
N LEU A 688 -5.04 8.53 -34.45
CA LEU A 688 -4.23 8.06 -35.60
C LEU A 688 -4.11 6.52 -35.69
N THR A 689 -4.55 5.79 -34.66
CA THR A 689 -4.55 4.30 -34.66
C THR A 689 -5.94 3.68 -34.53
N ARG A 690 -7.02 4.49 -34.55
CA ARG A 690 -8.41 4.02 -34.41
C ARG A 690 -8.76 2.91 -35.42
N ASP A 691 -8.34 3.08 -36.67
CA ASP A 691 -8.65 2.18 -37.78
C ASP A 691 -7.56 1.13 -38.04
N ARG A 692 -6.58 0.96 -37.13
CA ARG A 692 -5.52 -0.05 -37.21
C ARG A 692 -5.87 -1.26 -36.34
N ASP A 693 -5.63 -2.46 -36.86
CA ASP A 693 -5.88 -3.73 -36.17
C ASP A 693 -4.78 -4.01 -35.13
N LEU A 694 -4.87 -3.34 -33.99
CA LEU A 694 -3.93 -3.50 -32.88
C LEU A 694 -4.33 -4.69 -32.00
N SER A 695 -3.35 -5.48 -31.56
CA SER A 695 -3.53 -6.47 -30.48
C SER A 695 -3.41 -5.82 -29.09
N ALA A 696 -2.60 -4.76 -28.95
CA ALA A 696 -2.38 -4.06 -27.68
C ALA A 696 -2.24 -2.53 -27.83
N PHE A 697 -2.75 -1.80 -26.84
CA PHE A 697 -2.58 -0.35 -26.69
C PHE A 697 -2.39 -0.05 -25.20
N VAL A 698 -1.14 0.09 -24.77
CA VAL A 698 -0.78 0.16 -23.35
C VAL A 698 -0.47 1.61 -22.97
N LEU A 699 -1.07 2.09 -21.87
CA LEU A 699 -0.83 3.42 -21.33
C LEU A 699 -0.11 3.31 -19.98
N PHE A 700 1.06 3.91 -19.84
CA PHE A 700 1.77 3.98 -18.57
C PHE A 700 1.21 5.14 -17.74
N SER A 701 0.26 4.81 -16.87
CA SER A 701 -0.32 5.70 -15.86
C SER A 701 0.50 5.62 -14.57
N SER A 702 -0.02 6.15 -13.45
CA SER A 702 0.64 6.06 -12.15
C SER A 702 -0.36 6.02 -10.99
N ALA A 703 -0.11 5.12 -10.02
CA ALA A 703 -0.78 5.07 -8.74
C ALA A 703 -0.59 6.36 -7.91
N GLY A 704 0.37 7.22 -8.28
CA GLY A 704 0.47 8.59 -7.76
C GLY A 704 -0.84 9.37 -7.89
N GLY A 705 -1.58 9.20 -8.99
CA GLY A 705 -2.92 9.80 -9.18
C GLY A 705 -4.07 9.17 -8.39
N MET A 706 -3.77 8.26 -7.46
CA MET A 706 -4.75 7.44 -6.74
C MET A 706 -4.45 7.28 -5.24
N VAL A 707 -3.20 6.95 -4.89
CA VAL A 707 -2.78 6.56 -3.53
C VAL A 707 -1.82 7.58 -2.90
N LEU A 708 -1.03 8.29 -3.72
CA LEU A 708 0.06 9.17 -3.28
C LEU A 708 -0.03 10.57 -3.91
N ALA A 709 -1.24 11.11 -4.06
CA ALA A 709 -1.51 12.28 -4.89
C ALA A 709 -0.99 13.63 -4.34
N ALA A 710 -0.56 13.70 -3.08
CA ALA A 710 -0.05 14.93 -2.48
C ALA A 710 1.19 15.45 -3.22
N GLY A 711 1.18 16.72 -3.62
CA GLY A 711 2.24 17.33 -4.42
C GLY A 711 2.25 16.89 -5.90
N GLN A 712 1.20 16.20 -6.39
CA GLN A 712 1.17 15.63 -7.74
C GLN A 712 -0.04 16.08 -8.59
N ALA A 713 -0.72 17.18 -8.26
CA ALA A 713 -1.98 17.58 -8.90
C ALA A 713 -1.96 17.55 -10.45
N ASN A 714 -0.90 18.06 -11.09
CA ASN A 714 -0.76 18.07 -12.55
C ASN A 714 -0.51 16.67 -13.15
N TYR A 715 0.25 15.83 -12.46
CA TYR A 715 0.62 14.49 -12.87
C TYR A 715 -0.54 13.51 -12.63
N ALA A 716 -1.24 13.64 -11.50
CA ALA A 716 -2.48 12.95 -11.21
C ALA A 716 -3.54 13.24 -12.27
N ALA A 717 -3.76 14.51 -12.62
CA ALA A 717 -4.69 14.92 -13.67
C ALA A 717 -4.36 14.26 -15.04
N ALA A 718 -3.09 14.28 -15.44
CA ALA A 718 -2.63 13.66 -16.68
C ALA A 718 -2.76 12.13 -16.70
N ASN A 719 -2.55 11.46 -15.56
CA ASN A 719 -2.68 10.00 -15.45
C ASN A 719 -4.15 9.55 -15.42
N VAL A 720 -5.03 10.26 -14.71
CA VAL A 720 -6.48 9.97 -14.71
C VAL A 720 -7.09 10.11 -16.11
N PHE A 721 -6.57 11.01 -16.96
CA PHE A 721 -6.94 11.05 -18.38
C PHE A 721 -6.59 9.75 -19.12
N LEU A 722 -5.39 9.19 -18.90
CA LEU A 722 -4.97 7.92 -19.52
C LEU A 722 -5.89 6.77 -19.09
N ASP A 723 -6.24 6.73 -17.80
CA ASP A 723 -7.13 5.72 -17.24
C ASP A 723 -8.53 5.80 -17.88
N ALA A 724 -9.09 7.02 -17.97
CA ALA A 724 -10.38 7.26 -18.64
C ALA A 724 -10.33 6.95 -20.15
N LEU A 725 -9.23 7.28 -20.83
CA LEU A 725 -9.02 6.96 -22.25
C LEU A 725 -8.97 5.45 -22.50
N ALA A 726 -8.39 4.66 -21.59
CA ALA A 726 -8.40 3.20 -21.72
C ALA A 726 -9.82 2.62 -21.63
N HIS A 727 -10.62 3.10 -20.68
CA HIS A 727 -12.04 2.74 -20.60
C HIS A 727 -12.83 3.21 -21.85
N HIS A 728 -12.58 4.42 -22.36
CA HIS A 728 -13.19 4.93 -23.59
C HIS A 728 -12.87 4.05 -24.80
N ARG A 729 -11.59 3.69 -25.01
CA ARG A 729 -11.17 2.79 -26.09
C ARG A 729 -11.85 1.41 -26.00
N ARG A 730 -11.92 0.82 -24.80
CA ARG A 730 -12.62 -0.45 -24.57
C ARG A 730 -14.12 -0.34 -24.82
N ALA A 731 -14.76 0.78 -24.47
CA ALA A 731 -16.17 1.04 -24.80
C ALA A 731 -16.40 1.09 -26.32
N CYS A 732 -15.44 1.65 -27.07
CA CYS A 732 -15.38 1.64 -28.54
C CYS A 732 -14.93 0.28 -29.14
N ARG A 733 -14.76 -0.77 -28.33
CA ARG A 733 -14.26 -2.11 -28.71
C ARG A 733 -12.83 -2.13 -29.28
N LEU A 734 -12.04 -1.11 -29.00
CA LEU A 734 -10.61 -1.07 -29.30
C LEU A 734 -9.81 -1.64 -28.11
N PRO A 735 -8.64 -2.25 -28.34
CA PRO A 735 -7.75 -2.62 -27.23
C PRO A 735 -7.32 -1.36 -26.48
N ALA A 736 -7.25 -1.47 -25.15
CA ALA A 736 -6.52 -0.56 -24.28
C ALA A 736 -6.31 -1.16 -22.88
N THR A 737 -5.14 -0.92 -22.27
CA THR A 737 -4.91 -1.19 -20.85
C THR A 737 -4.08 -0.03 -20.28
N SER A 738 -4.65 0.70 -19.32
CA SER A 738 -3.90 1.66 -18.50
C SER A 738 -3.32 0.93 -17.29
N MET A 739 -2.04 1.14 -17.02
CA MET A 739 -1.33 0.55 -15.88
C MET A 739 -0.92 1.68 -14.94
N ALA A 740 -1.63 1.83 -13.82
CA ALA A 740 -1.36 2.83 -12.80
C ALA A 740 -0.22 2.35 -11.89
N TRP A 741 1.02 2.53 -12.35
CA TRP A 741 2.23 2.04 -11.68
C TRP A 741 2.50 2.67 -10.31
N GLY A 742 2.89 1.82 -9.35
CA GLY A 742 3.62 2.21 -8.14
C GLY A 742 5.02 2.74 -8.43
N LEU A 743 5.81 2.96 -7.37
CA LEU A 743 7.18 3.43 -7.47
C LEU A 743 8.09 2.31 -8.01
N TRP A 744 8.95 2.61 -9.00
CA TRP A 744 9.94 1.65 -9.52
C TRP A 744 11.32 1.98 -8.95
N ALA A 745 12.08 0.94 -8.59
CA ALA A 745 13.42 1.07 -8.05
C ALA A 745 14.33 1.91 -8.96
N GLY A 746 15.13 2.79 -8.36
CA GLY A 746 16.05 3.68 -9.07
C GLY A 746 15.40 4.90 -9.76
N THR A 747 14.07 5.03 -9.78
CA THR A 747 13.42 6.26 -10.31
C THR A 747 13.69 7.49 -9.46
N ALA A 748 13.80 7.33 -8.14
CA ALA A 748 14.14 8.43 -7.22
C ALA A 748 15.57 8.98 -7.39
N ALA A 749 16.50 8.17 -7.91
CA ALA A 749 17.91 8.55 -8.08
C ALA A 749 18.25 9.10 -9.49
N ALA A 750 17.31 9.06 -10.44
CA ALA A 750 17.59 9.31 -11.85
C ALA A 750 17.45 10.78 -12.31
N GLU A 751 17.17 11.72 -11.41
CA GLU A 751 16.88 13.13 -11.74
C GLU A 751 18.01 14.12 -11.36
N GLU A 752 19.19 13.99 -11.99
CA GLU A 752 20.22 15.07 -12.02
C GLU A 752 19.78 16.32 -12.83
N GLY A 753 18.47 16.56 -12.95
CA GLY A 753 17.84 17.48 -13.90
C GLY A 753 16.97 18.59 -13.30
N GLY A 754 17.00 18.79 -11.98
CA GLY A 754 16.29 19.90 -11.32
C GLY A 754 14.76 19.76 -11.24
N GLY A 755 14.23 18.55 -11.37
CA GLY A 755 12.88 18.23 -10.92
C GLY A 755 12.83 18.07 -9.40
N ALA A 756 11.66 18.30 -8.79
CA ALA A 756 11.45 17.96 -7.38
C ALA A 756 11.43 16.43 -7.26
N SER A 757 12.48 15.87 -6.67
CA SER A 757 12.65 14.42 -6.53
C SER A 757 11.52 13.82 -5.69
N ILE A 758 11.16 12.58 -6.01
CA ILE A 758 10.23 11.82 -5.22
C ILE A 758 11.02 11.20 -4.05
N ASP A 759 10.81 11.68 -2.83
CA ASP A 759 11.36 11.04 -1.62
C ASP A 759 10.78 9.64 -1.43
N ALA A 760 11.56 8.64 -1.84
CA ALA A 760 11.25 7.22 -1.69
C ALA A 760 11.12 6.80 -0.22
N GLY A 761 11.88 7.42 0.69
CA GLY A 761 11.78 7.17 2.13
C GLY A 761 10.41 7.59 2.67
N ARG A 762 9.91 8.76 2.27
CA ARG A 762 8.55 9.24 2.62
C ARG A 762 7.46 8.34 2.04
N ILE A 763 7.61 7.87 0.81
CA ILE A 763 6.66 6.92 0.19
C ILE A 763 6.65 5.56 0.91
N GLY A 764 7.82 5.05 1.30
CA GLY A 764 7.94 3.84 2.13
C GLY A 764 7.21 3.99 3.47
N ARG A 765 7.31 5.15 4.13
CA ARG A 765 6.58 5.47 5.38
C ARG A 765 5.05 5.49 5.22
N LEU A 766 4.54 5.57 3.99
CA LEU A 766 3.11 5.50 3.63
C LEU A 766 2.66 4.09 3.19
N GLY A 767 3.53 3.07 3.31
CA GLY A 767 3.21 1.68 3.02
C GLY A 767 3.20 1.31 1.53
N VAL A 768 3.79 2.14 0.67
CA VAL A 768 4.04 1.81 -0.75
C VAL A 768 5.53 1.55 -0.93
N LEU A 769 5.88 0.38 -1.44
CA LEU A 769 7.27 -0.07 -1.61
C LEU A 769 7.71 0.07 -3.07
N GLU A 770 9.03 0.11 -3.29
CA GLU A 770 9.60 0.06 -4.63
C GLU A 770 9.38 -1.31 -5.29
N LEU A 771 9.03 -1.26 -6.58
CA LEU A 771 9.00 -2.40 -7.50
C LEU A 771 10.39 -2.53 -8.14
N GLU A 772 11.02 -3.69 -7.96
CA GLU A 772 12.20 -4.04 -8.75
C GLU A 772 11.83 -4.17 -10.24
N PRO A 773 12.77 -3.93 -11.18
CA PRO A 773 12.47 -3.98 -12.60
C PRO A 773 11.85 -5.31 -13.07
N GLU A 774 12.27 -6.43 -12.47
CA GLU A 774 11.77 -7.77 -12.78
C GLU A 774 10.32 -7.99 -12.30
N ASP A 775 9.99 -7.52 -11.10
CA ASP A 775 8.62 -7.51 -10.55
C ASP A 775 7.70 -6.60 -11.36
N GLY A 776 8.20 -5.42 -11.74
CA GLY A 776 7.47 -4.47 -12.58
C GLY A 776 7.13 -5.06 -13.95
N LEU A 777 8.08 -5.75 -14.59
CA LEU A 777 7.83 -6.46 -15.85
C LEU A 777 6.90 -7.68 -15.66
N ALA A 778 6.95 -8.38 -14.53
CA ALA A 778 5.98 -9.42 -14.18
C ALA A 778 4.54 -8.88 -14.10
N LEU A 779 4.38 -7.71 -13.47
CA LEU A 779 3.11 -7.02 -13.34
C LEU A 779 2.61 -6.43 -14.66
N PHE A 780 3.50 -6.14 -15.62
CA PHE A 780 3.15 -5.73 -16.98
C PHE A 780 2.47 -6.89 -17.70
N ASP A 781 3.06 -8.09 -17.68
CA ASP A 781 2.49 -9.30 -18.28
C ASP A 781 1.12 -9.64 -17.66
N ALA A 782 1.04 -9.66 -16.33
CA ALA A 782 -0.18 -9.97 -15.61
C ALA A 782 -1.29 -8.92 -15.84
N SER A 783 -0.91 -7.63 -15.98
CA SER A 783 -1.86 -6.56 -16.32
C SER A 783 -2.44 -6.74 -17.73
N LEU A 784 -1.65 -7.23 -18.68
CA LEU A 784 -2.14 -7.55 -20.02
C LEU A 784 -3.02 -8.81 -20.03
N ALA A 785 -2.68 -9.82 -19.22
CA ALA A 785 -3.39 -11.09 -19.14
C ALA A 785 -4.74 -11.05 -18.41
N CYS A 786 -4.96 -10.05 -17.54
CA CYS A 786 -6.20 -9.95 -16.75
C CYS A 786 -7.42 -9.39 -17.51
N GLY A 787 -7.22 -8.86 -18.71
CA GLY A 787 -8.30 -8.32 -19.55
C GLY A 787 -8.94 -7.00 -19.10
N GLU A 788 -8.58 -6.48 -17.92
CA GLU A 788 -9.09 -5.21 -17.38
C GLU A 788 -8.60 -3.98 -18.21
N ALA A 789 -9.40 -2.91 -18.20
CA ALA A 789 -9.06 -1.65 -18.87
C ALA A 789 -8.09 -0.78 -18.07
N LEU A 790 -8.13 -0.91 -16.73
CA LEU A 790 -7.30 -0.20 -15.77
C LEU A 790 -6.80 -1.21 -14.73
N THR A 791 -5.48 -1.34 -14.60
CA THR A 791 -4.83 -2.07 -13.51
C THR A 791 -4.01 -1.12 -12.65
N VAL A 792 -3.79 -1.51 -11.39
CA VAL A 792 -2.98 -0.78 -10.42
C VAL A 792 -1.87 -1.71 -9.92
N PRO A 793 -0.78 -1.87 -10.70
CA PRO A 793 0.40 -2.63 -10.27
C PRO A 793 1.22 -1.80 -9.26
N VAL A 794 1.08 -2.12 -7.98
CA VAL A 794 1.71 -1.42 -6.85
C VAL A 794 2.08 -2.41 -5.74
N ARG A 795 3.30 -2.32 -5.22
CA ARG A 795 3.74 -3.09 -4.06
C ARG A 795 3.33 -2.35 -2.79
N LEU A 796 2.56 -2.99 -1.94
CA LEU A 796 2.10 -2.45 -0.66
C LEU A 796 2.73 -3.25 0.49
N ASP A 797 3.10 -2.56 1.57
CA ASP A 797 3.46 -3.17 2.85
C ASP A 797 2.17 -3.43 3.66
N PRO A 798 1.78 -4.70 3.89
CA PRO A 798 0.58 -5.03 4.65
C PRO A 798 0.64 -4.58 6.12
N ALA A 799 1.83 -4.51 6.72
CA ALA A 799 2.01 -4.09 8.10
C ALA A 799 1.78 -2.58 8.23
N ALA A 800 2.39 -1.77 7.35
CA ALA A 800 2.14 -0.33 7.30
C ALA A 800 0.68 0.01 7.00
N VAL A 801 0.03 -0.71 6.08
CA VAL A 801 -1.40 -0.54 5.77
C VAL A 801 -2.29 -0.95 6.97
N GLY A 802 -1.94 -2.02 7.69
CA GLY A 802 -2.69 -2.49 8.85
C GLY A 802 -2.54 -1.62 10.11
N ALA A 803 -1.44 -0.87 10.24
CA ALA A 803 -1.12 -0.10 11.45
C ALA A 803 -1.91 1.21 11.62
N ARG A 804 -2.48 1.77 10.54
CA ARG A 804 -3.09 3.12 10.53
C ARG A 804 -4.48 3.18 9.84
N PRO A 805 -5.48 2.39 10.28
CA PRO A 805 -6.75 2.25 9.57
C PRO A 805 -7.50 3.58 9.35
N ASP A 806 -7.40 4.53 10.29
CA ASP A 806 -8.09 5.82 10.23
C ASP A 806 -7.41 6.85 9.31
N GLU A 807 -6.11 6.68 9.04
CA GLU A 807 -5.32 7.56 8.16
C GLU A 807 -5.21 7.01 6.72
N LEU A 808 -5.73 5.81 6.45
CA LEU A 808 -5.67 5.20 5.11
C LEU A 808 -6.44 6.04 4.06
N PRO A 809 -5.82 6.32 2.88
CA PRO A 809 -6.52 6.78 1.70
C PRO A 809 -7.75 5.91 1.43
N ALA A 810 -8.90 6.52 1.12
CA ALA A 810 -10.18 5.82 1.07
C ALA A 810 -10.21 4.62 0.11
N LEU A 811 -9.40 4.70 -0.96
CA LEU A 811 -9.20 3.62 -1.92
C LEU A 811 -8.58 2.35 -1.29
N LEU A 812 -7.68 2.49 -0.30
CA LEU A 812 -7.01 1.37 0.38
C LEU A 812 -7.86 0.71 1.47
N ARG A 813 -8.94 1.35 1.94
CA ARG A 813 -9.79 0.83 3.04
C ARG A 813 -10.41 -0.54 2.76
N GLY A 814 -10.53 -0.94 1.49
CA GLY A 814 -10.98 -2.27 1.08
C GLY A 814 -9.94 -3.39 1.27
N LEU A 815 -8.68 -3.05 1.57
CA LEU A 815 -7.58 -3.99 1.79
C LEU A 815 -7.23 -4.19 3.27
N ALA A 816 -7.75 -3.34 4.16
CA ALA A 816 -7.54 -3.46 5.60
C ALA A 816 -8.33 -4.65 6.19
N PRO A 817 -7.80 -5.37 7.20
CA PRO A 817 -8.51 -6.49 7.82
C PRO A 817 -9.88 -6.09 8.37
N ASN A 818 -10.91 -6.80 7.92
CA ASN A 818 -12.31 -6.43 8.12
C ASN A 818 -12.74 -6.66 9.58
N ARG A 819 -12.53 -5.67 10.47
CA ARG A 819 -13.07 -5.68 11.86
C ARG A 819 -14.61 -5.54 11.92
N SER A 820 -15.26 -5.46 10.76
CA SER A 820 -16.71 -5.31 10.53
C SER A 820 -17.59 -6.47 11.01
N GLY A 821 -17.01 -7.52 11.60
CA GLY A 821 -17.74 -8.66 12.19
C GLY A 821 -18.43 -8.39 13.53
N ARG A 822 -18.37 -7.15 14.08
CA ARG A 822 -19.04 -6.80 15.33
C ARG A 822 -20.50 -6.40 15.09
N ASP A 823 -21.36 -7.41 15.12
CA ASP A 823 -22.83 -7.40 15.05
C ASP A 823 -23.49 -6.03 15.38
N THR A 824 -24.10 -5.40 14.37
CA THR A 824 -24.81 -4.11 14.47
C THR A 824 -26.19 -4.22 15.15
N ARG A 825 -26.31 -5.08 16.17
CA ARG A 825 -27.48 -5.18 17.06
C ARG A 825 -27.15 -4.90 18.52
N GLN A 826 -26.49 -3.76 18.76
CA GLN A 826 -26.62 -3.05 20.02
C GLN A 826 -26.49 -1.54 19.80
N THR A 827 -27.63 -0.86 19.70
CA THR A 827 -27.74 0.50 20.23
C THR A 827 -27.14 0.50 21.64
N PRO A 828 -26.20 1.40 21.98
CA PRO A 828 -25.72 1.50 23.34
C PRO A 828 -26.87 1.95 24.24
N ALA A 829 -27.44 1.02 24.98
CA ALA A 829 -28.12 1.39 26.22
C ALA A 829 -27.06 2.03 27.14
N PRO A 830 -27.38 3.12 27.86
CA PRO A 830 -26.43 3.74 28.78
C PRO A 830 -26.17 2.80 29.96
N SER A 831 -25.14 1.98 29.83
CA SER A 831 -24.64 1.10 30.90
C SER A 831 -23.72 1.89 31.84
N PRO A 832 -23.61 1.48 33.13
CA PRO A 832 -22.93 2.27 34.14
C PRO A 832 -21.41 2.30 33.93
N SER A 833 -20.78 3.39 34.36
CA SER A 833 -19.34 3.61 34.25
C SER A 833 -18.51 2.42 34.79
N PRO A 834 -17.46 1.97 34.07
CA PRO A 834 -16.45 1.10 34.66
C PRO A 834 -15.64 1.87 35.71
N SER A 835 -15.14 1.17 36.72
CA SER A 835 -14.28 1.75 37.75
C SER A 835 -12.98 2.30 37.14
N PRO A 836 -12.48 3.46 37.59
CA PRO A 836 -11.21 3.99 37.13
C PRO A 836 -10.06 3.24 37.81
N ASP A 837 -9.31 2.43 37.07
CA ASP A 837 -7.85 2.36 37.17
C ASP A 837 -7.26 1.49 36.04
N VAL A 838 -6.06 1.87 35.59
CA VAL A 838 -5.27 1.24 34.51
C VAL A 838 -5.84 1.39 33.09
N ALA A 839 -6.16 2.62 32.71
CA ALA A 839 -5.77 3.11 31.38
C ALA A 839 -4.42 3.85 31.55
N THR A 840 -3.44 3.61 30.68
CA THR A 840 -2.17 4.34 30.71
C THR A 840 -2.38 5.78 30.24
N ALA A 841 -1.61 6.73 30.76
CA ALA A 841 -1.75 8.15 30.41
C ALA A 841 -1.44 8.47 28.93
N ALA A 842 -0.91 7.52 28.18
CA ALA A 842 -0.63 7.64 26.75
C ALA A 842 -1.90 7.52 25.87
N ASP A 843 -2.90 6.73 26.30
CA ASP A 843 -4.09 6.39 25.51
C ASP A 843 -5.24 7.43 25.65
N GLN A 844 -5.00 8.54 26.34
CA GLN A 844 -5.99 9.62 26.50
C GLN A 844 -5.80 10.69 25.40
N PRO A 845 -6.90 11.29 24.88
CA PRO A 845 -6.80 12.36 23.88
C PRO A 845 -6.00 13.55 24.43
N LEU A 846 -5.27 14.24 23.55
CA LEU A 846 -4.30 15.29 23.93
C LEU A 846 -4.94 16.37 24.82
N SER A 847 -6.17 16.79 24.50
CA SER A 847 -6.94 17.76 25.31
C SER A 847 -7.17 17.30 26.76
N ALA A 848 -7.46 16.01 27.00
CA ALA A 848 -7.59 15.45 28.35
C ALA A 848 -6.24 15.37 29.08
N ARG A 849 -5.14 15.13 28.35
CA ARG A 849 -3.78 15.13 28.90
C ARG A 849 -3.30 16.53 29.26
N LEU A 850 -3.71 17.56 28.51
CA LEU A 850 -3.41 18.98 28.77
C LEU A 850 -4.25 19.55 29.93
N ALA A 851 -5.49 19.07 30.13
CA ALA A 851 -6.47 19.61 31.08
C ALA A 851 -6.10 19.55 32.59
N GLY A 852 -4.89 19.14 32.94
CA GLY A 852 -4.37 19.14 34.32
C GLY A 852 -2.91 19.60 34.46
N LEU A 853 -2.28 20.10 33.39
CA LEU A 853 -0.88 20.52 33.38
C LEU A 853 -0.74 22.02 33.64
N SER A 854 0.37 22.44 34.25
CA SER A 854 0.78 23.84 34.24
C SER A 854 1.21 24.29 32.85
N TRP A 855 1.22 25.60 32.61
CA TRP A 855 1.64 26.23 31.33
C TRP A 855 3.05 25.80 30.86
N GLU A 856 3.98 25.58 31.80
CA GLU A 856 5.32 25.07 31.51
C GLU A 856 5.36 23.56 31.20
N GLU A 857 4.47 22.77 31.80
CA GLU A 857 4.35 21.33 31.56
C GLU A 857 3.63 21.05 30.23
N ALA A 858 2.59 21.81 29.92
CA ALA A 858 1.93 21.82 28.62
C ALA A 858 2.90 22.22 27.50
N GLY A 859 3.70 23.29 27.71
CA GLY A 859 4.72 23.71 26.76
C GLY A 859 5.76 22.63 26.48
N ARG A 860 6.26 21.93 27.52
CA ARG A 860 7.17 20.78 27.34
C ARG A 860 6.53 19.64 26.56
N MET A 861 5.28 19.27 26.90
CA MET A 861 4.57 18.18 26.20
C MET A 861 4.32 18.50 24.72
N LEU A 862 3.99 19.75 24.39
CA LEU A 862 3.78 20.19 23.00
C LEU A 862 5.10 20.30 22.23
N LEU A 863 6.20 20.71 22.88
CA LEU A 863 7.53 20.70 22.28
C LEU A 863 7.96 19.28 21.90
N ASP A 864 7.77 18.31 22.80
CA ASP A 864 8.07 16.89 22.52
C ASP A 864 7.18 16.31 21.42
N LEU A 865 5.90 16.70 21.36
CA LEU A 865 4.96 16.31 20.29
C LEU A 865 5.42 16.81 18.91
N VAL A 866 5.74 18.11 18.79
CA VAL A 866 6.23 18.69 17.53
C VAL A 866 7.58 18.06 17.15
N ARG A 867 8.50 17.90 18.11
CA ARG A 867 9.81 17.26 17.86
C ARG A 867 9.64 15.82 17.35
N THR A 868 8.73 15.04 17.93
CA THR A 868 8.42 13.67 17.46
C THR A 868 7.96 13.67 16.01
N HIS A 869 6.98 14.48 15.64
CA HIS A 869 6.50 14.51 14.25
C HIS A 869 7.53 15.06 13.26
N VAL A 870 8.41 15.99 13.67
CA VAL A 870 9.51 16.47 12.82
C VAL A 870 10.53 15.37 12.52
N VAL A 871 10.87 14.54 13.52
CA VAL A 871 11.73 13.35 13.35
C VAL A 871 11.12 12.39 12.33
N GLU A 872 9.82 12.09 12.46
CA GLU A 872 9.11 11.16 11.57
C GLU A 872 9.00 11.67 10.13
N VAL A 873 8.77 12.98 9.95
CA VAL A 873 8.62 13.62 8.63
C VAL A 873 9.97 13.69 7.91
N LEU A 874 11.01 14.20 8.57
CA LEU A 874 12.34 14.38 7.98
C LEU A 874 13.21 13.10 8.00
N GLY A 875 12.77 12.04 8.68
CA GLY A 875 13.44 10.74 8.68
C GLY A 875 14.72 10.69 9.52
N PHE A 876 14.78 11.43 10.63
CA PHE A 876 15.92 11.37 11.56
C PHE A 876 15.89 10.12 12.45
N ASP A 877 17.05 9.62 12.88
CA ASP A 877 17.19 8.43 13.73
C ASP A 877 16.65 8.59 15.17
N GLY A 878 16.19 9.79 15.54
CA GLY A 878 15.57 10.06 16.83
C GLY A 878 15.48 11.57 17.16
N PRO A 879 14.74 11.94 18.22
CA PRO A 879 14.56 13.34 18.62
C PRO A 879 15.88 14.06 18.92
N GLU A 880 16.88 13.34 19.46
CA GLU A 880 18.18 13.91 19.83
C GLU A 880 18.97 14.49 18.65
N ALA A 881 18.68 14.05 17.41
CA ALA A 881 19.30 14.61 16.19
C ALA A 881 18.72 15.98 15.80
N VAL A 882 17.58 16.37 16.38
CA VAL A 882 16.84 17.58 16.04
C VAL A 882 17.09 18.67 17.08
N VAL A 883 17.56 19.84 16.62
CA VAL A 883 17.81 21.04 17.42
C VAL A 883 16.56 21.93 17.39
N PRO A 884 15.82 22.12 18.50
CA PRO A 884 14.52 22.80 18.48
C PRO A 884 14.52 24.24 17.97
N GLU A 885 15.63 24.96 18.17
CA GLU A 885 15.82 26.37 17.82
C GLU A 885 16.29 26.57 16.37
N ARG A 886 16.63 25.50 15.65
CA ARG A 886 17.05 25.58 14.24
C ARG A 886 15.84 25.80 13.34
N GLY A 887 16.01 26.62 12.29
CA GLY A 887 14.97 26.87 11.31
C GLY A 887 14.58 25.62 10.53
N PHE A 888 13.29 25.43 10.23
CA PHE A 888 12.81 24.28 9.48
C PHE A 888 13.46 24.15 8.09
N LEU A 889 13.65 25.26 7.38
CA LEU A 889 14.33 25.30 6.08
C LEU A 889 15.79 24.84 6.20
N ASP A 890 16.51 25.25 7.25
CA ASP A 890 17.89 24.83 7.52
C ASP A 890 18.00 23.34 7.86
N MET A 891 16.91 22.71 8.30
CA MET A 891 16.81 21.27 8.54
C MET A 891 16.39 20.47 7.30
N GLY A 892 16.21 21.13 6.15
CA GLY A 892 15.82 20.48 4.89
C GLY A 892 14.31 20.27 4.73
N MET A 893 13.47 20.99 5.49
CA MET A 893 12.02 20.93 5.33
C MET A 893 11.57 21.64 4.05
N ASP A 894 11.03 20.88 3.09
CA ASP A 894 10.37 21.42 1.90
C ASP A 894 8.86 21.68 2.12
N SER A 895 8.19 22.24 1.11
CA SER A 895 6.76 22.55 1.16
C SER A 895 5.85 21.34 1.38
N LEU A 896 6.29 20.12 1.04
CA LEU A 896 5.51 18.90 1.19
C LEU A 896 5.73 18.27 2.58
N ALA A 897 6.97 18.32 3.09
CA ALA A 897 7.30 17.96 4.47
C ALA A 897 6.62 18.90 5.48
N ALA A 898 6.60 20.21 5.21
CA ALA A 898 5.86 21.19 6.01
C ALA A 898 4.36 20.87 6.08
N LEU A 899 3.78 20.48 4.95
CA LEU A 899 2.37 20.09 4.84
C LEU A 899 2.07 18.78 5.58
N GLU A 900 2.96 17.79 5.49
CA GLU A 900 2.84 16.53 6.21
C GLU A 900 2.92 16.75 7.73
N LEU A 901 3.85 17.60 8.20
CA LEU A 901 3.94 18.00 9.60
C LEU A 901 2.65 18.68 10.08
N ARG A 902 2.14 19.67 9.32
CA ARG A 902 0.86 20.34 9.63
C ARG A 902 -0.29 19.34 9.74
N ASN A 903 -0.39 18.39 8.81
CA ASN A 903 -1.47 17.40 8.79
C ASN A 903 -1.38 16.42 9.98
N ARG A 904 -0.18 15.93 10.32
CA ARG A 904 0.05 15.09 11.51
C ARG A 904 -0.29 15.84 12.80
N LEU A 905 0.17 17.08 12.94
CA LEU A 905 -0.14 17.91 14.11
C LEU A 905 -1.65 18.19 14.23
N SER A 906 -2.32 18.55 13.14
CA SER A 906 -3.78 18.77 13.13
C SER A 906 -4.56 17.51 13.55
N GLY A 907 -4.10 16.32 13.12
CA GLY A 907 -4.68 15.05 13.55
C GLY A 907 -4.42 14.72 15.03
N ALA A 908 -3.23 15.04 15.54
CA ALA A 908 -2.84 14.79 16.93
C ALA A 908 -3.49 15.77 17.93
N THR A 909 -3.76 17.02 17.52
CA THR A 909 -4.39 18.05 18.36
C THR A 909 -5.91 18.09 18.23
N GLY A 910 -6.44 17.76 17.05
CA GLY A 910 -7.83 17.98 16.68
C GLY A 910 -8.12 19.39 16.15
N GLU A 911 -7.10 20.25 16.04
CA GLU A 911 -7.22 21.65 15.62
C GLU A 911 -6.95 21.86 14.12
N HIS A 912 -7.56 22.90 13.55
CA HIS A 912 -7.34 23.30 12.16
C HIS A 912 -6.15 24.27 12.05
N LEU A 913 -4.96 23.72 11.84
CA LEU A 913 -3.73 24.52 11.78
C LEU A 913 -3.55 25.26 10.44
N PRO A 914 -3.04 26.51 10.43
CA PRO A 914 -2.81 27.29 9.21
C PRO A 914 -1.90 26.59 8.19
N ALA A 915 -2.14 26.82 6.89
CA ALA A 915 -1.26 26.33 5.83
C ALA A 915 0.14 26.98 5.86
N THR A 916 0.25 28.18 6.44
CA THR A 916 1.48 28.96 6.61
C THR A 916 2.24 28.64 7.89
N LEU A 917 1.78 27.69 8.73
CA LEU A 917 2.34 27.40 10.06
C LEU A 917 3.88 27.34 10.12
N VAL A 918 4.52 26.64 9.18
CA VAL A 918 5.99 26.47 9.16
C VAL A 918 6.74 27.75 8.74
N TYR A 919 6.07 28.70 8.09
CA TYR A 919 6.61 30.01 7.72
C TYR A 919 6.37 31.04 8.83
N ASP A 920 5.16 31.04 9.43
CA ASP A 920 4.79 31.93 10.53
C ASP A 920 5.50 31.55 11.85
N CYS A 921 5.75 30.25 12.03
CA CYS A 921 6.46 29.66 13.16
C CYS A 921 7.67 28.86 12.62
N PRO A 922 8.82 29.52 12.35
CA PRO A 922 9.95 28.93 11.62
C PRO A 922 10.77 27.90 12.40
N THR A 923 10.47 27.67 13.68
CA THR A 923 11.18 26.70 14.56
C THR A 923 10.22 25.81 15.34
N ILE A 924 10.71 24.67 15.82
CA ILE A 924 9.95 23.71 16.65
C ILE A 924 9.43 24.38 17.92
N VAL A 925 10.22 25.28 18.51
CA VAL A 925 9.81 26.09 19.67
C VAL A 925 8.62 26.96 19.32
N SER A 926 8.67 27.74 18.23
CA SER A 926 7.57 28.63 17.85
C SER A 926 6.27 27.89 17.53
N VAL A 927 6.33 26.70 16.90
CA VAL A 927 5.13 25.87 16.66
C VAL A 927 4.56 25.32 17.97
N ALA A 928 5.40 24.89 18.91
CA ALA A 928 4.95 24.44 20.23
C ALA A 928 4.33 25.57 21.06
N GLU A 929 4.86 26.80 20.95
CA GLU A 929 4.28 27.99 21.57
C GLU A 929 2.93 28.37 20.95
N PHE A 930 2.81 28.35 19.61
CA PHE A 930 1.54 28.55 18.91
C PHE A 930 0.48 27.54 19.36
N LEU A 931 0.80 26.24 19.32
CA LEU A 931 -0.11 25.18 19.77
C LEU A 931 -0.50 25.33 21.25
N ARG A 932 0.40 25.81 22.10
CA ARG A 932 0.12 26.05 23.52
C ARG A 932 -0.89 27.19 23.70
N THR A 933 -0.75 28.27 22.94
CA THR A 933 -1.70 29.40 22.96
C THR A 933 -3.08 28.96 22.49
N GLU A 934 -3.19 28.20 21.40
CA GLU A 934 -4.47 27.71 20.89
C GLU A 934 -5.15 26.70 21.83
N LEU A 935 -4.41 25.69 22.32
CA LEU A 935 -4.99 24.56 23.08
C LEU A 935 -5.19 24.84 24.57
N VAL A 936 -4.45 25.78 25.16
CA VAL A 936 -4.48 26.08 26.60
C VAL A 936 -4.99 27.49 26.90
N GLY A 937 -4.98 28.39 25.90
CA GLY A 937 -5.30 29.81 26.05
C GLY A 937 -4.13 30.60 26.65
N GLU A 938 -3.99 31.88 26.31
CA GLU A 938 -2.87 32.74 26.76
C GLU A 938 -2.54 32.61 28.25
N GLU A 939 -1.24 32.65 28.57
CA GLU A 939 -0.77 32.83 29.93
C GLU A 939 -1.41 34.08 30.53
N ALA A 940 -2.28 33.89 31.54
CA ALA A 940 -2.77 34.98 32.35
C ALA A 940 -1.59 35.56 33.15
N VAL A 941 -0.88 36.51 32.52
CA VAL A 941 0.32 37.18 33.03
C VAL A 941 0.13 37.51 34.51
N ALA A 942 1.13 37.14 35.29
CA ALA A 942 1.13 37.05 36.76
C ALA A 942 0.26 38.10 37.49
N PRO A 943 -0.38 37.75 38.62
CA PRO A 943 -1.48 38.50 39.28
C PRO A 943 -1.16 39.93 39.75
N VAL A 944 0.04 40.46 39.47
CA VAL A 944 0.43 41.85 39.69
C VAL A 944 -0.21 42.79 38.66
N ASN A 945 -0.30 42.40 37.38
CA ASN A 945 -0.84 43.29 36.33
C ASN A 945 -2.36 43.43 36.41
N ARG A 946 -3.14 42.35 36.61
CA ARG A 946 -4.61 42.47 36.76
C ARG A 946 -5.02 43.42 37.89
N VAL A 947 -4.32 43.40 39.02
CA VAL A 947 -4.60 44.36 40.10
C VAL A 947 -4.24 45.78 39.67
N LEU A 948 -3.12 45.98 38.98
CA LEU A 948 -2.73 47.30 38.50
C LEU A 948 -3.71 47.85 37.44
N ASP A 949 -4.14 47.01 36.49
CA ASP A 949 -5.11 47.36 35.45
C ASP A 949 -6.51 47.58 36.04
N GLU A 950 -6.97 46.76 36.99
CA GLU A 950 -8.24 47.02 37.69
C GLU A 950 -8.22 48.32 38.50
N GLU A 951 -7.10 48.67 39.16
CA GLU A 951 -6.95 49.95 39.86
C GLU A 951 -6.82 51.13 38.88
N LEU A 952 -6.19 50.94 37.72
CA LEU A 952 -6.10 51.95 36.64
C LEU A 952 -7.47 52.17 35.99
N THR A 953 -8.22 51.12 35.66
CA THR A 953 -9.59 51.21 35.14
C THR A 953 -10.56 51.82 36.17
N ARG A 954 -10.37 51.52 37.47
CA ARG A 954 -11.12 52.20 38.55
C ARG A 954 -10.72 53.66 38.70
N LEU A 955 -9.45 54.01 38.56
CA LEU A 955 -8.97 55.40 38.55
C LEU A 955 -9.52 56.17 37.34
N GLU A 956 -9.49 55.58 36.15
CA GLU A 956 -10.05 56.15 34.92
C GLU A 956 -11.56 56.36 35.03
N SER A 957 -12.31 55.34 35.48
CA SER A 957 -13.75 55.46 35.73
C SER A 957 -14.07 56.54 36.77
N ALA A 958 -13.28 56.65 37.85
CA ALA A 958 -13.44 57.69 38.86
C ALA A 958 -13.08 59.11 38.36
N LEU A 959 -12.17 59.23 37.39
CA LEU A 959 -11.82 60.50 36.74
C LEU A 959 -12.88 60.92 35.72
N LEU A 960 -13.45 59.97 34.98
CA LEU A 960 -14.52 60.21 33.99
C LEU A 960 -15.89 60.50 34.62
N SER A 961 -16.14 60.02 35.85
CA SER A 961 -17.40 60.23 36.58
C SER A 961 -17.37 61.36 37.62
N ALA A 962 -16.22 62.04 37.78
CA ALA A 962 -16.12 63.25 38.59
C ALA A 962 -16.40 64.50 37.74
N GLU A 963 -17.12 65.49 38.31
CA GLU A 963 -17.21 66.85 37.78
C GLU A 963 -16.26 67.78 38.57
N PRO A 964 -14.95 67.88 38.22
CA PRO A 964 -14.02 68.75 38.92
C PRO A 964 -14.23 70.22 38.57
N ALA A 965 -14.07 71.11 39.55
CA ALA A 965 -13.85 72.53 39.27
C ALA A 965 -12.51 72.72 38.55
N ALA A 966 -12.39 73.76 37.72
CA ALA A 966 -11.21 73.96 36.84
C ALA A 966 -9.85 73.99 37.57
N THR A 967 -9.82 74.37 38.85
CA THR A 967 -8.62 74.33 39.72
C THR A 967 -8.19 72.92 40.13
N ASP A 968 -9.09 71.94 40.16
CA ASP A 968 -8.77 70.57 40.53
C ASP A 968 -8.24 69.77 39.33
N THR A 969 -8.72 70.04 38.11
CA THR A 969 -8.28 69.37 36.87
C THR A 969 -6.77 69.53 36.64
N ALA A 970 -6.22 70.74 36.79
CA ALA A 970 -4.79 70.99 36.63
C ALA A 970 -3.96 70.23 37.69
N ARG A 971 -4.41 70.26 38.95
CA ARG A 971 -3.75 69.57 40.08
C ARG A 971 -3.77 68.05 39.94
N ILE A 972 -4.84 67.49 39.36
CA ILE A 972 -4.94 66.05 39.05
C ILE A 972 -3.96 65.71 37.91
N GLY A 973 -3.96 66.48 36.83
CA GLY A 973 -3.07 66.25 35.68
C GLY A 973 -1.58 66.29 36.03
N ASP A 974 -1.15 67.26 36.84
CA ASP A 974 0.26 67.33 37.32
C ASP A 974 0.64 66.13 38.19
N ARG A 975 -0.32 65.62 38.97
CA ARG A 975 -0.12 64.51 39.91
C ARG A 975 -0.07 63.16 39.21
N LEU A 976 -0.80 62.99 38.10
CA LEU A 976 -0.70 61.84 37.21
C LEU A 976 0.66 61.83 36.47
N ARG A 977 1.09 62.96 35.89
CA ARG A 977 2.42 63.10 35.27
C ARG A 977 3.56 62.78 36.26
N ALA A 978 3.49 63.31 37.49
CA ALA A 978 4.46 63.02 38.54
C ALA A 978 4.42 61.56 39.10
N LEU A 979 3.43 60.76 38.69
CA LEU A 979 3.33 59.33 38.99
C LEU A 979 3.94 58.50 37.85
N ALA A 980 3.59 58.82 36.60
CA ALA A 980 4.20 58.26 35.39
C ALA A 980 5.72 58.47 35.34
N ASP A 981 6.21 59.70 35.60
CA ASP A 981 7.64 60.01 35.68
C ASP A 981 8.37 59.18 36.75
N ARG A 982 7.67 58.84 37.84
CA ARG A 982 8.23 58.00 38.91
C ARG A 982 8.32 56.56 38.46
N TRP A 983 7.26 56.03 37.85
CA TRP A 983 7.23 54.69 37.28
C TRP A 983 8.37 54.48 36.28
N ALA A 984 8.54 55.42 35.34
CA ALA A 984 9.60 55.40 34.32
C ALA A 984 11.02 55.48 34.92
N ARG A 985 11.21 56.20 36.03
CA ARG A 985 12.50 56.23 36.75
C ARG A 985 12.79 54.94 37.52
N THR A 986 11.77 54.25 38.02
CA THR A 986 11.94 53.02 38.82
C THR A 986 12.15 51.77 37.96
N HIS A 987 11.58 51.74 36.75
CA HIS A 987 11.61 50.58 35.84
C HIS A 987 12.52 50.77 34.62
N ARG A 988 13.55 51.63 34.74
CA ARG A 988 14.55 51.81 33.69
C ARG A 988 15.50 50.59 33.68
N PRO A 989 15.68 49.86 32.56
CA PRO A 989 16.59 48.72 32.51
C PRO A 989 18.03 49.13 32.86
N ALA A 990 18.73 48.26 33.59
CA ALA A 990 20.16 48.43 33.81
C ALA A 990 20.91 48.11 32.51
N ALA A 991 21.61 49.10 31.95
CA ALA A 991 22.41 48.90 30.74
C ALA A 991 23.63 48.00 31.05
N THR A 992 23.83 46.97 30.25
CA THR A 992 25.05 46.15 30.25
C THR A 992 26.22 46.93 29.66
N ASP A 993 27.33 47.02 30.39
CA ASP A 993 28.58 47.60 29.90
C ASP A 993 29.16 46.79 28.72
N ALA A 994 29.29 47.44 27.56
CA ALA A 994 30.16 47.01 26.47
C ALA A 994 31.00 48.22 25.99
N PRO A 995 32.31 48.06 25.70
CA PRO A 995 33.20 49.20 25.50
C PRO A 995 32.97 49.90 24.16
N ALA A 996 33.01 51.22 24.18
CA ALA A 996 32.67 52.07 23.04
C ALA A 996 33.69 51.99 21.88
N SER A 997 33.17 51.92 20.64
CA SER A 997 33.90 52.39 19.46
C SER A 997 33.02 53.28 18.55
N ARG A 998 33.31 54.59 18.62
CA ARG A 998 33.10 55.64 17.61
C ARG A 998 31.82 55.66 16.76
N ALA A 999 30.81 56.33 17.33
CA ALA A 999 29.99 57.38 16.71
C ALA A 999 30.03 57.59 15.18
N GLY A 1000 28.87 57.36 14.55
CA GLY A 1000 28.37 58.04 13.35
C GLY A 1000 26.86 58.21 13.50
N SER A 1001 26.34 59.44 13.47
CA SER A 1001 24.95 59.74 13.82
C SER A 1001 24.00 59.71 12.63
N VAL A 1002 22.87 59.01 12.75
CA VAL A 1002 21.72 59.08 11.84
C VAL A 1002 20.49 59.57 12.63
N PRO A 1003 19.67 60.51 12.10
CA PRO A 1003 18.49 61.03 12.79
C PRO A 1003 17.30 60.06 12.78
N GLN A 1004 16.27 60.38 13.57
CA GLN A 1004 15.09 59.55 13.81
C GLN A 1004 14.19 59.37 12.58
N ASP A 1005 13.52 58.21 12.52
CA ASP A 1005 12.38 57.92 11.64
C ASP A 1005 11.30 59.01 11.70
N ASP A 1006 10.91 59.50 10.52
CA ASP A 1006 9.57 60.07 10.27
C ASP A 1006 9.30 60.26 8.75
N THR A 1007 9.59 59.25 7.90
CA THR A 1007 8.99 59.09 6.54
C THR A 1007 9.33 57.72 5.94
N LEU A 1008 8.34 56.83 5.80
CA LEU A 1008 8.49 55.53 5.10
C LEU A 1008 7.34 55.23 4.12
N GLU A 1009 6.71 56.29 3.56
CA GLU A 1009 5.66 56.18 2.53
C GLU A 1009 6.09 56.69 1.14
N ALA A 1010 7.38 56.98 0.93
CA ALA A 1010 7.90 57.42 -0.37
C ALA A 1010 9.38 57.04 -0.57
N VAL A 1011 9.64 55.74 -0.78
CA VAL A 1011 10.90 55.26 -1.37
C VAL A 1011 10.58 54.76 -2.78
N THR A 1012 11.29 55.27 -3.78
CA THR A 1012 11.08 54.89 -5.18
C THR A 1012 11.88 53.64 -5.54
N ALA A 1013 11.45 52.92 -6.58
CA ALA A 1013 12.09 51.66 -6.97
C ALA A 1013 13.59 51.81 -7.27
N ASP A 1014 13.99 52.94 -7.85
CA ASP A 1014 15.40 53.22 -8.20
C ASP A 1014 16.28 53.37 -6.95
N GLU A 1015 15.78 54.01 -5.87
CA GLU A 1015 16.48 54.15 -4.58
C GLU A 1015 16.63 52.79 -3.88
N LEU A 1016 15.73 51.85 -4.13
CA LEU A 1016 15.77 50.50 -3.58
C LEU A 1016 16.78 49.60 -4.33
N PHE A 1017 17.02 49.87 -5.63
CA PHE A 1017 18.09 49.23 -6.39
C PHE A 1017 19.48 49.74 -6.02
N ASP A 1018 19.66 51.04 -5.76
CA ASP A 1018 20.96 51.59 -5.34
C ASP A 1018 21.43 50.99 -3.99
N ILE A 1019 20.51 50.71 -3.06
CA ILE A 1019 20.81 50.05 -1.77
C ILE A 1019 21.24 48.58 -1.98
N LEU A 1020 20.59 47.86 -2.90
CA LEU A 1020 20.95 46.48 -3.23
C LEU A 1020 22.30 46.38 -3.96
N ASP A 1021 22.64 47.36 -4.81
CA ASP A 1021 23.94 47.44 -5.51
C ASP A 1021 25.10 47.85 -4.57
N GLU A 1022 24.83 48.49 -3.42
CA GLU A 1022 25.84 48.69 -2.37
C GLU A 1022 26.11 47.41 -1.57
N GLU A 1023 25.10 46.65 -1.12
CA GLU A 1023 25.35 45.37 -0.41
C GLU A 1023 26.04 44.32 -1.30
N LEU A 1024 25.71 44.27 -2.60
CA LEU A 1024 26.35 43.36 -3.56
C LEU A 1024 27.83 43.69 -3.85
N ARG A 1025 28.37 44.83 -3.39
CA ARG A 1025 29.80 45.16 -3.50
C ARG A 1025 30.64 44.73 -2.31
N ASP A 1026 30.07 44.56 -1.13
CA ASP A 1026 30.81 44.19 0.09
C ASP A 1026 30.97 42.66 0.26
N HIS A 1027 30.44 41.85 -0.67
CA HIS A 1027 30.55 40.38 -0.69
C HIS A 1027 31.15 39.80 -2.00
N GLY A 1028 32.03 40.57 -2.67
CA GLY A 1028 32.81 40.14 -3.85
C GLY A 1028 34.23 39.65 -3.54
#